data_AF-A0A5K1J9Q7-F1
#
_entry.id   AF-A0A5K1J9Q7-F1
#
_cell.length_a   1.000
_cell.length_b   1.000
_cell.length_c   1.000
_cell.angle_alpha   90.00
_cell.angle_beta   90.00
_cell.angle_gamma   90.00
#
_symmetry.space_group_name_H-M   'P 1'
#
loop_
_entity.id
_entity.type
_entity.pdbx_description
1 polymer ?
#
loop_
_entity_poly.entity_id
_entity_poly.type
_entity_poly.pdbx_seq_one_letter_code
_entity_poly.pdbx_strand_id
1 'polypeptide(L)'
;MNRLKASAALICTLLIAWSQIIQPYCAYALSAQSVASSQSLQQSSNDCGFQGESSQDGQGDDSGSQGVTEWYGDDADAARSDGGSGSVSDDQSGIGTDESDVDDSAGEASADDSMQADSPEADSLEPNSWRYENGLLIDAVSDGIDAQSLADEALPNGAVARGIDVSNFQGTIDWNQVKAAGIEFAILKVGPVYGKPDSTFERNATECERLGIPYGVYYYSYARSVADANKEADRTLAWLGGHHPSLPVYYDLEDNYILQDPNFSKNKLAQIAQTFCNRMEAVGFKSGIYANLNWFNNYLNSPSLSGYDHWIAQYNWRCDYAVSYSFWQYSSRGNVPGINGSCDMNYCFNGSLLNVDDGMMHVQYEAHVSNIGWMSSKRDGSTAGTTGQSKAVEALKVRILNPVEDGSVQIDAHVSGIGWQGWDTPSAFEGGTTGQGRAVEAVRLRLTGSLAKDYDVYYRVHASNVGWMAWAKDGEEAGTTGFGRSVEAVQVRLVKKGDAAPSSDGANVDYAFKKKPMSLAYRAHVSNVGWQGAVSDGTTAGTTGRGLALEDLKVSIDSSDYSDGSAVQVDAHVSGIGWQGWDTPSASEGGTTGQGRAVEAVRLRLTGSLAKDYDVYYRVHASNIGWMAWAKDGEEAGTTGFGRSVEAVQIRLVKKGDASPSSDGANVDYAFKKKPMSLSYRAHVSNVGWQGAVSDGTTAGTTGRGLALEDLKVSIDSSDYSDGSAVQVDAHVSGIGWQGWDTPSASEGGTTGQGRAVEAVRLRLTGSLAKDYDVYYRVHASNIGWMAWAKDGEEAGTTGMSCSLEAVQIKLIKKGASHPDTSGYSHLEIPTVTYSSQVKGAWQNSVSAGEMSGTTGQGIPITGFSAKTCSSVAGGINYQLHLSNVGWTSGKSNGDQLSSATESNSVEAIKVSLSGDLATYFDVWYRVHVDNVGWLGWTRNGAVAGSTGYGTHVQAVQVRLTRKGANAPGSTVSPCLLGQPSAFANPMQKKIVDLARQVPSPGPGLCSEWIADIYERAGFKNVHTDACDYYWDYCKYTDYSQLKVGMVIAVPSHTHTRMGSIYGHVCLYIGNNQVMDNVGQIRTLDMAYWLDYYSTSYKPKWGWYDNVPFA
;
A
#
# COMPACT_ATOMS: atom_id res chain seq x y z
N MET A 1 -5.72 -35.53 -10.42
CA MET A 1 -6.32 -36.72 -11.09
C MET A 1 -7.68 -36.92 -10.44
N ASN A 2 -8.83 -36.59 -11.04
CA ASN A 2 -9.41 -37.06 -12.30
C ASN A 2 -10.24 -35.92 -12.95
N ARG A 3 -9.97 -35.55 -14.20
CA ARG A 3 -10.80 -35.84 -15.41
C ARG A 3 -12.25 -35.30 -15.29
N LEU A 4 -12.58 -34.18 -15.95
CA LEU A 4 -13.01 -34.03 -17.37
C LEU A 4 -14.55 -33.86 -17.49
N LYS A 5 -14.96 -32.65 -17.90
CA LYS A 5 -16.08 -32.22 -18.79
C LYS A 5 -17.34 -33.13 -18.89
N ALA A 6 -18.52 -32.56 -18.62
CA ALA A 6 -19.60 -32.32 -19.62
C ALA A 6 -20.97 -31.97 -18.98
N SER A 7 -21.55 -30.85 -19.46
CA SER A 7 -22.95 -30.62 -19.85
C SER A 7 -24.09 -30.84 -18.83
N ALA A 8 -24.75 -29.82 -18.30
CA ALA A 8 -25.77 -28.94 -18.92
C ALA A 8 -27.20 -29.55 -19.03
N ALA A 9 -28.11 -28.94 -18.25
CA ALA A 9 -29.43 -28.43 -18.64
C ALA A 9 -30.75 -29.15 -18.21
N LEU A 10 -31.68 -28.28 -17.77
CA LEU A 10 -33.16 -28.28 -17.84
C LEU A 10 -34.05 -28.57 -16.58
N ILE A 11 -34.43 -27.45 -15.93
CA ILE A 11 -35.80 -26.89 -15.80
C ILE A 11 -36.75 -27.27 -14.63
N CYS A 12 -37.41 -26.20 -14.16
CA CYS A 12 -38.58 -26.01 -13.27
C CYS A 12 -38.27 -25.88 -11.75
N THR A 13 -38.58 -24.80 -11.02
CA THR A 13 -39.38 -23.58 -11.30
C THR A 13 -39.21 -22.57 -10.13
N LEU A 14 -39.45 -21.28 -10.42
CA LEU A 14 -39.85 -20.16 -9.54
C LEU A 14 -38.79 -19.09 -9.16
N LEU A 15 -38.75 -18.10 -10.06
CA LEU A 15 -38.97 -16.65 -9.87
C LEU A 15 -37.77 -15.71 -9.67
N ILE A 16 -37.75 -14.76 -10.60
CA ILE A 16 -36.79 -13.72 -10.92
C ILE A 16 -37.12 -12.43 -10.14
N ALA A 17 -36.06 -11.80 -9.62
CA ALA A 17 -35.75 -10.37 -9.46
C ALA A 17 -36.82 -9.36 -9.01
N TRP A 18 -36.41 -8.38 -8.18
CA TRP A 18 -36.16 -7.00 -8.61
C TRP A 18 -35.77 -6.11 -7.41
N SER A 19 -35.04 -5.06 -7.75
CA SER A 19 -34.39 -4.04 -6.92
C SER A 19 -35.30 -2.86 -6.52
N GLN A 20 -35.01 -2.28 -5.34
CA GLN A 20 -34.89 -0.84 -4.98
C GLN A 20 -36.11 0.15 -5.07
N ILE A 21 -36.31 0.81 -3.91
CA ILE A 21 -36.76 2.20 -3.61
C ILE A 21 -38.28 2.50 -3.56
N ILE A 22 -38.72 3.07 -2.41
CA ILE A 22 -39.40 4.38 -2.20
C ILE A 22 -39.88 4.49 -0.72
N GLN A 23 -39.48 5.55 -0.03
CA GLN A 23 -40.14 6.18 1.16
C GLN A 23 -40.89 7.45 0.69
N PRO A 24 -41.65 8.23 1.51
CA PRO A 24 -42.24 8.03 2.85
C PRO A 24 -43.73 8.48 2.96
N TYR A 25 -44.43 8.20 4.07
CA TYR A 25 -45.52 9.08 4.55
C TYR A 25 -45.69 9.03 6.09
N CYS A 26 -45.43 10.21 6.69
CA CYS A 26 -46.15 10.93 7.74
C CYS A 26 -46.82 10.26 8.95
N ALA A 27 -46.33 10.70 10.12
CA ALA A 27 -47.04 11.42 11.19
C ALA A 27 -47.75 10.65 12.34
N TYR A 28 -47.15 10.86 13.53
CA TYR A 28 -47.75 11.17 14.83
C TYR A 28 -48.93 10.33 15.36
N ALA A 29 -48.70 9.63 16.47
CA ALA A 29 -49.40 9.89 17.74
C ALA A 29 -48.75 9.17 18.94
N LEU A 30 -48.80 9.88 20.06
CA LEU A 30 -48.35 9.59 21.43
C LEU A 30 -48.76 8.24 22.06
N SER A 31 -47.89 7.78 22.96
CA SER A 31 -48.13 7.36 24.37
C SER A 31 -47.26 6.13 24.69
N ALA A 32 -46.19 6.29 25.47
CA ALA A 32 -46.15 6.23 26.94
C ALA A 32 -46.26 4.80 27.50
N GLN A 33 -45.30 4.47 28.37
CA GLN A 33 -45.26 3.35 29.31
C GLN A 33 -44.96 1.97 28.69
N SER A 34 -44.24 1.05 29.31
CA SER A 34 -43.42 1.01 30.52
C SER A 34 -42.83 -0.41 30.60
N VAL A 35 -41.83 -0.61 31.47
CA VAL A 35 -41.41 -1.89 32.09
C VAL A 35 -40.83 -2.94 31.11
N ALA A 36 -39.50 -3.11 31.05
CA ALA A 36 -38.63 -3.79 32.02
C ALA A 36 -38.80 -5.32 32.10
N SER A 37 -37.71 -5.93 32.55
CA SER A 37 -37.47 -7.33 32.91
C SER A 37 -37.09 -8.24 31.73
N SER A 38 -35.87 -8.74 31.56
CA SER A 38 -34.82 -9.30 32.44
C SER A 38 -34.71 -10.80 32.22
N GLN A 39 -33.49 -11.30 32.51
CA GLN A 39 -33.07 -12.70 32.74
C GLN A 39 -32.45 -13.37 31.50
N SER A 40 -31.12 -13.43 31.38
CA SER A 40 -30.09 -14.09 32.22
C SER A 40 -29.86 -15.55 31.81
N LEU A 41 -28.59 -15.96 31.93
CA LEU A 41 -28.00 -17.31 31.96
C LEU A 41 -27.05 -17.54 30.78
N GLN A 42 -25.87 -18.13 30.92
CA GLN A 42 -24.98 -18.39 32.05
C GLN A 42 -23.67 -18.90 31.44
N GLN A 43 -22.57 -18.67 32.15
CA GLN A 43 -21.23 -19.21 31.99
C GLN A 43 -21.12 -20.71 31.66
N SER A 44 -20.03 -21.09 30.97
CA SER A 44 -19.06 -22.16 31.34
C SER A 44 -17.96 -22.18 30.25
N SER A 45 -16.70 -21.83 30.54
CA SER A 45 -15.61 -22.53 31.27
C SER A 45 -14.64 -23.28 30.34
N ASN A 46 -13.35 -22.90 30.45
CA ASN A 46 -12.08 -23.66 30.45
C ASN A 46 -12.00 -24.97 29.63
N ASP A 47 -10.91 -25.29 28.92
CA ASP A 47 -9.59 -25.47 29.53
C ASP A 47 -8.47 -25.68 28.47
N CYS A 48 -7.25 -25.60 29.00
CA CYS A 48 -5.90 -25.60 28.46
C CYS A 48 -5.41 -26.75 27.56
N GLY A 49 -4.26 -26.47 26.90
CA GLY A 49 -3.35 -27.46 26.30
C GLY A 49 -1.97 -26.83 26.01
N PHE A 50 -0.94 -27.33 26.69
CA PHE A 50 0.43 -26.80 26.82
C PHE A 50 1.42 -27.70 26.05
N GLN A 51 2.48 -27.11 25.45
CA GLN A 51 3.84 -27.65 25.14
C GLN A 51 4.52 -26.63 24.20
N GLY A 52 5.78 -26.18 24.33
CA GLY A 52 6.93 -26.56 25.13
C GLY A 52 8.19 -26.53 24.25
N GLU A 53 9.29 -25.94 24.74
CA GLU A 53 10.69 -25.87 24.21
C GLU A 53 11.02 -24.72 23.22
N SER A 54 12.22 -24.11 23.20
CA SER A 54 13.25 -23.67 24.16
C SER A 54 14.44 -23.17 23.33
N SER A 55 15.00 -21.98 23.60
CA SER A 55 16.46 -21.71 23.59
C SER A 55 16.77 -20.25 23.98
N GLN A 56 17.49 -20.15 25.10
CA GLN A 56 18.42 -19.10 25.56
C GLN A 56 19.59 -18.91 24.56
N ASP A 57 20.44 -17.88 24.50
CA ASP A 57 21.02 -16.84 25.39
C ASP A 57 21.44 -15.63 24.49
N GLY A 58 21.80 -14.40 24.90
CA GLY A 58 22.10 -13.74 26.18
C GLY A 58 22.24 -12.21 25.89
N GLN A 59 21.80 -11.32 26.80
CA GLN A 59 22.60 -10.53 27.77
C GLN A 59 23.74 -9.68 27.17
N GLY A 60 23.96 -8.41 27.52
CA GLY A 60 23.44 -7.53 28.58
C GLY A 60 23.64 -6.07 28.17
N ASP A 61 22.82 -5.14 28.67
CA ASP A 61 23.09 -4.27 29.84
C ASP A 61 23.60 -2.90 29.34
N ASP A 62 23.39 -1.76 29.99
CA ASP A 62 22.33 -1.13 30.78
C ASP A 62 22.86 0.31 30.97
N SER A 63 21.96 1.30 31.05
CA SER A 63 22.19 2.67 31.57
C SER A 63 23.23 3.56 30.86
N GLY A 64 23.09 4.87 30.72
CA GLY A 64 22.11 5.84 31.17
C GLY A 64 22.71 7.24 30.99
N SER A 65 21.86 8.20 30.59
CA SER A 65 21.83 9.59 31.06
C SER A 65 22.99 10.58 30.79
N GLN A 66 22.64 11.56 29.94
CA GLN A 66 22.79 13.02 30.10
C GLN A 66 24.11 13.78 29.84
N GLY A 67 23.94 14.90 29.11
CA GLY A 67 24.57 16.20 29.41
C GLY A 67 25.55 16.70 28.33
N VAL A 68 25.19 17.62 27.43
CA VAL A 68 25.13 19.10 27.57
C VAL A 68 26.43 19.81 27.13
N THR A 69 26.32 20.50 25.99
CA THR A 69 26.89 21.82 25.55
C THR A 69 28.40 22.15 25.53
N GLU A 70 28.81 22.62 24.33
CA GLU A 70 29.45 23.92 24.02
C GLU A 70 30.97 24.22 24.20
N TRP A 71 31.57 24.61 23.07
CA TRP A 71 32.33 25.87 22.79
C TRP A 71 33.88 25.99 22.71
N TYR A 72 34.26 26.96 21.84
CA TYR A 72 35.53 27.62 21.45
C TYR A 72 36.51 26.80 20.58
N GLY A 73 37.00 27.26 19.42
CA GLY A 73 37.47 28.59 18.93
C GLY A 73 38.89 28.33 18.35
N ASP A 74 39.51 28.97 17.36
CA ASP A 74 39.35 30.25 16.67
C ASP A 74 40.31 30.26 15.44
N ASP A 75 40.28 31.40 14.71
CA ASP A 75 41.26 31.98 13.76
C ASP A 75 40.97 31.74 12.26
N ALA A 76 40.32 32.67 11.52
CA ALA A 76 40.71 34.04 11.10
C ALA A 76 41.91 34.02 10.11
N ASP A 77 42.00 34.77 9.01
CA ASP A 77 41.25 35.92 8.50
C ASP A 77 41.74 36.24 7.05
N ALA A 78 40.98 37.08 6.35
CA ALA A 78 41.39 38.01 5.27
C ALA A 78 41.80 37.44 3.88
N ALA A 79 41.54 38.09 2.74
CA ALA A 79 40.69 39.21 2.33
C ALA A 79 40.66 39.26 0.79
N ARG A 80 39.59 39.89 0.27
CA ARG A 80 39.25 40.26 -1.13
C ARG A 80 40.34 41.14 -1.79
N SER A 81 40.40 41.36 -3.10
CA SER A 81 39.36 42.01 -3.92
C SER A 81 39.69 42.09 -5.42
N ASP A 82 38.60 42.12 -6.21
CA ASP A 82 38.33 42.94 -7.42
C ASP A 82 39.28 42.86 -8.63
N GLY A 83 38.81 42.85 -9.88
CA GLY A 83 37.47 43.03 -10.41
C GLY A 83 37.53 43.43 -11.90
N GLY A 84 36.42 43.20 -12.62
CA GLY A 84 36.08 43.80 -13.92
C GLY A 84 36.81 43.23 -15.14
N SER A 85 36.24 43.16 -16.34
CA SER A 85 34.94 43.52 -16.90
C SER A 85 35.04 43.24 -18.41
N GLY A 86 33.92 42.97 -19.09
CA GLY A 86 33.80 43.31 -20.52
C GLY A 86 33.61 42.14 -21.50
N SER A 87 32.44 41.54 -21.46
CA SER A 87 31.47 41.40 -22.57
C SER A 87 31.89 41.51 -24.06
N VAL A 88 31.21 40.67 -24.85
CA VAL A 88 30.64 40.89 -26.21
C VAL A 88 31.29 40.13 -27.38
N SER A 89 30.64 38.99 -27.67
CA SER A 89 29.98 38.59 -28.92
C SER A 89 30.73 38.15 -30.18
N ASP A 90 30.19 37.04 -30.68
CA ASP A 90 29.81 36.75 -32.06
C ASP A 90 30.80 36.10 -33.03
N ASP A 91 30.37 34.89 -33.36
CA ASP A 91 30.13 34.34 -34.69
C ASP A 91 31.26 33.74 -35.52
N GLN A 92 30.97 32.47 -35.88
CA GLN A 92 31.15 31.84 -37.19
C GLN A 92 32.58 31.70 -37.72
N SER A 93 32.96 30.71 -38.51
CA SER A 93 32.43 29.44 -39.03
C SER A 93 33.53 28.93 -39.98
N GLY A 94 33.49 27.65 -40.36
CA GLY A 94 34.25 27.12 -41.51
C GLY A 94 35.49 26.31 -41.09
N ILE A 95 35.47 24.98 -41.19
CA ILE A 95 35.59 24.12 -42.38
C ILE A 95 37.03 24.09 -42.95
N GLY A 96 37.56 22.88 -43.09
CA GLY A 96 38.75 22.51 -43.88
C GLY A 96 39.65 21.55 -43.11
N THR A 97 39.48 20.24 -43.22
CA THR A 97 40.07 19.31 -44.22
C THR A 97 41.59 19.14 -44.13
N ASP A 98 41.94 17.85 -44.26
CA ASP A 98 43.17 17.24 -44.72
C ASP A 98 44.29 16.82 -43.74
N GLU A 99 44.44 15.50 -43.80
CA GLU A 99 45.50 14.55 -43.52
C GLU A 99 46.97 14.99 -43.57
N SER A 100 47.77 14.16 -42.88
CA SER A 100 49.22 13.90 -42.88
C SER A 100 49.68 13.82 -41.42
N ASP A 101 50.49 12.88 -40.94
CA ASP A 101 51.32 11.84 -41.54
C ASP A 101 51.85 10.95 -40.38
N VAL A 102 52.04 9.66 -40.67
CA VAL A 102 53.27 8.85 -40.42
C VAL A 102 53.82 8.80 -38.97
N ASP A 103 53.60 7.70 -38.23
CA ASP A 103 54.42 6.45 -38.15
C ASP A 103 55.34 6.47 -36.92
N ASP A 104 55.31 5.39 -36.13
CA ASP A 104 56.54 4.74 -35.69
C ASP A 104 56.30 3.44 -34.90
N SER A 105 56.93 2.38 -35.41
CA SER A 105 57.64 1.30 -34.70
C SER A 105 56.80 0.24 -33.95
N ALA A 106 56.73 -1.03 -34.36
CA ALA A 106 57.77 -2.06 -34.63
C ALA A 106 57.90 -3.10 -33.48
N GLY A 107 57.94 -4.39 -33.86
CA GLY A 107 58.33 -5.55 -33.03
C GLY A 107 57.27 -6.66 -33.02
N GLU A 108 57.17 -7.56 -34.03
CA GLU A 108 58.00 -8.77 -34.29
C GLU A 108 57.98 -9.80 -33.13
N ALA A 109 57.83 -11.13 -33.29
CA ALA A 109 57.95 -12.02 -34.46
C ALA A 109 57.33 -13.44 -34.24
N SER A 110 57.05 -14.11 -35.37
CA SER A 110 57.31 -15.53 -35.72
C SER A 110 56.45 -16.65 -35.08
N ALA A 111 56.12 -17.78 -35.74
CA ALA A 111 56.57 -18.41 -36.99
C ALA A 111 55.42 -19.35 -37.50
N ASP A 112 55.07 -19.35 -38.78
CA ASP A 112 55.64 -20.15 -39.89
C ASP A 112 55.03 -21.57 -40.00
N ASP A 113 54.28 -21.80 -41.08
CA ASP A 113 54.38 -23.07 -41.79
C ASP A 113 54.28 -22.82 -43.30
N SER A 114 55.30 -23.31 -43.98
CA SER A 114 55.67 -23.05 -45.35
C SER A 114 54.90 -23.94 -46.33
N MET A 115 54.39 -23.38 -47.44
CA MET A 115 54.20 -24.15 -48.67
C MET A 115 54.79 -23.43 -49.89
N GLN A 116 55.47 -24.26 -50.66
CA GLN A 116 56.36 -23.98 -51.78
C GLN A 116 55.67 -23.23 -52.93
N ALA A 117 56.43 -22.30 -53.51
CA ALA A 117 56.11 -21.63 -54.77
C ALA A 117 56.03 -22.63 -55.93
N ASP A 118 54.90 -22.64 -56.63
CA ASP A 118 54.70 -23.31 -57.91
C ASP A 118 54.51 -22.24 -59.01
N SER A 119 54.97 -22.59 -60.22
CA SER A 119 55.22 -21.72 -61.40
C SER A 119 54.04 -20.83 -61.87
N PRO A 120 54.30 -19.71 -62.58
CA PRO A 120 53.29 -18.73 -62.98
C PRO A 120 52.18 -19.36 -63.84
N GLU A 121 50.95 -19.11 -63.41
CA GLU A 121 49.77 -19.95 -63.58
C GLU A 121 49.15 -19.85 -64.98
N ALA A 122 48.84 -21.00 -65.59
CA ALA A 122 48.15 -21.13 -66.89
C ALA A 122 46.80 -20.38 -66.96
N ASP A 123 46.29 -19.89 -65.83
CA ASP A 123 45.02 -19.19 -65.72
C ASP A 123 45.09 -17.72 -66.11
N SER A 124 46.29 -17.15 -66.24
CA SER A 124 46.47 -15.82 -66.82
C SER A 124 46.45 -15.81 -68.35
N LEU A 125 46.25 -16.97 -68.99
CA LEU A 125 46.20 -17.09 -70.44
C LEU A 125 44.95 -16.41 -71.01
N GLU A 126 45.12 -15.80 -72.18
CA GLU A 126 44.03 -15.33 -73.01
C GLU A 126 43.29 -16.53 -73.62
N PRO A 127 41.95 -16.58 -73.57
CA PRO A 127 41.18 -17.65 -74.21
C PRO A 127 41.55 -17.76 -75.70
N ASN A 128 41.87 -18.98 -76.14
CA ASN A 128 42.33 -19.23 -77.51
C ASN A 128 41.86 -20.60 -78.00
N SER A 129 40.65 -20.61 -78.57
CA SER A 129 39.98 -21.83 -79.05
C SER A 129 39.56 -21.69 -80.51
N TRP A 130 38.71 -22.61 -80.96
CA TRP A 130 38.01 -22.48 -82.24
C TRP A 130 37.09 -21.25 -82.31
N ARG A 131 36.79 -20.60 -81.18
CA ARG A 131 35.97 -19.37 -81.09
C ARG A 131 36.78 -18.12 -80.76
N TYR A 132 37.98 -18.25 -80.21
CA TYR A 132 38.76 -17.12 -79.71
C TYR A 132 40.16 -17.10 -80.31
N GLU A 133 40.62 -15.92 -80.73
CA GLU A 133 42.00 -15.66 -81.13
C GLU A 133 42.54 -14.47 -80.31
N ASN A 134 43.60 -14.71 -79.53
CA ASN A 134 44.19 -13.73 -78.60
C ASN A 134 43.16 -13.08 -77.65
N GLY A 135 42.32 -13.92 -77.02
CA GLY A 135 41.33 -13.47 -76.02
C GLY A 135 40.11 -12.73 -76.59
N LEU A 136 40.03 -12.58 -77.91
CA LEU A 136 38.90 -11.96 -78.62
C LEU A 136 38.11 -13.02 -79.39
N LEU A 137 36.78 -12.88 -79.39
CA LEU A 137 35.89 -13.74 -80.18
C LEU A 137 36.17 -13.53 -81.68
N ILE A 138 36.36 -14.62 -82.43
CA ILE A 138 36.59 -14.59 -83.88
C ILE A 138 35.26 -14.33 -84.59
N ASP A 139 35.17 -13.26 -85.38
CA ASP A 139 34.05 -13.01 -86.30
C ASP A 139 34.11 -14.01 -87.49
N ALA A 140 33.69 -15.26 -87.28
CA ALA A 140 33.68 -16.26 -88.33
C ALA A 140 32.57 -15.96 -89.38
N VAL A 141 32.98 -15.78 -90.63
CA VAL A 141 32.10 -15.59 -91.79
C VAL A 141 31.60 -16.95 -92.29
N SER A 142 30.44 -17.42 -91.82
CA SER A 142 29.63 -18.48 -92.47
C SER A 142 28.25 -18.66 -91.78
N ASP A 143 27.19 -18.20 -92.46
CA ASP A 143 25.78 -18.67 -92.47
C ASP A 143 25.09 -19.20 -91.17
N GLY A 144 25.23 -18.52 -90.03
CA GLY A 144 24.52 -18.85 -88.78
C GLY A 144 23.11 -18.24 -88.65
N ILE A 145 22.15 -19.02 -88.14
CA ILE A 145 20.72 -18.69 -87.98
C ILE A 145 20.50 -17.45 -87.10
N ASP A 146 19.74 -16.47 -87.62
CA ASP A 146 19.32 -15.26 -86.92
C ASP A 146 18.27 -15.60 -85.83
N ALA A 147 18.61 -15.38 -84.57
CA ALA A 147 17.75 -15.73 -83.43
C ALA A 147 16.45 -14.90 -83.35
N GLN A 148 16.31 -13.82 -84.14
CA GLN A 148 15.05 -13.08 -84.21
C GLN A 148 13.89 -13.89 -84.82
N SER A 149 14.14 -14.99 -85.55
CA SER A 149 13.08 -15.79 -86.15
C SER A 149 12.55 -16.95 -85.29
N LEU A 150 13.03 -17.14 -84.05
CA LEU A 150 12.69 -18.32 -83.23
C LEU A 150 11.83 -18.01 -82.00
N ALA A 151 11.47 -16.75 -81.71
CA ALA A 151 10.54 -16.45 -80.62
C ALA A 151 9.14 -17.07 -80.83
N ASP A 152 8.75 -17.35 -82.08
CA ASP A 152 7.44 -17.91 -82.47
C ASP A 152 7.49 -19.34 -83.06
N GLU A 153 8.66 -19.98 -83.14
CA GLU A 153 8.77 -21.37 -83.64
C GLU A 153 8.78 -22.41 -82.49
N ALA A 154 8.13 -23.54 -82.74
CA ALA A 154 8.14 -24.69 -81.84
C ALA A 154 9.58 -25.16 -81.60
N LEU A 155 9.88 -25.55 -80.36
CA LEU A 155 11.17 -26.17 -80.00
C LEU A 155 11.47 -27.35 -80.94
N PRO A 156 12.74 -27.55 -81.37
CA PRO A 156 13.09 -28.69 -82.20
C PRO A 156 12.73 -30.00 -81.50
N ASN A 157 12.38 -31.03 -82.28
CA ASN A 157 11.88 -32.29 -81.73
C ASN A 157 12.85 -32.88 -80.67
N GLY A 158 12.37 -33.04 -79.45
CA GLY A 158 13.15 -33.51 -78.29
C GLY A 158 13.69 -32.40 -77.37
N ALA A 159 13.72 -31.14 -77.80
CA ALA A 159 14.06 -30.02 -76.92
C ALA A 159 12.86 -29.62 -76.06
N VAL A 160 13.13 -29.29 -74.79
CA VAL A 160 12.11 -29.00 -73.76
C VAL A 160 12.16 -27.56 -73.25
N ALA A 161 13.27 -26.85 -73.45
CA ALA A 161 13.41 -25.45 -73.06
C ALA A 161 14.48 -24.72 -73.86
N ARG A 162 14.40 -23.39 -73.88
CA ARG A 162 15.42 -22.51 -74.44
C ARG A 162 16.19 -21.80 -73.33
N GLY A 163 17.50 -21.70 -73.49
CA GLY A 163 18.37 -21.03 -72.53
C GLY A 163 19.52 -20.29 -73.20
N ILE A 164 20.33 -19.67 -72.36
CA ILE A 164 21.52 -18.91 -72.76
C ILE A 164 22.72 -19.38 -71.94
N ASP A 165 23.91 -19.11 -72.44
CA ASP A 165 25.11 -19.10 -71.60
C ASP A 165 25.80 -17.74 -71.70
N VAL A 166 26.27 -17.24 -70.56
CA VAL A 166 26.72 -15.84 -70.43
C VAL A 166 27.95 -15.71 -69.55
N SER A 167 28.70 -14.64 -69.82
CA SER A 167 29.95 -14.30 -69.14
C SER A 167 30.11 -12.77 -69.05
N ASN A 168 31.28 -12.32 -68.59
CA ASN A 168 31.68 -10.92 -68.59
C ASN A 168 31.58 -10.25 -69.98
N PHE A 169 31.63 -11.00 -71.08
CA PHE A 169 31.48 -10.46 -72.43
C PHE A 169 30.08 -9.90 -72.74
N GLN A 170 29.03 -10.38 -72.07
CA GLN A 170 27.66 -9.87 -72.23
C GLN A 170 27.38 -8.62 -71.38
N GLY A 171 28.34 -8.18 -70.56
CA GLY A 171 28.23 -7.02 -69.70
C GLY A 171 27.11 -7.16 -68.65
N THR A 172 26.51 -6.03 -68.27
CA THR A 172 25.42 -6.00 -67.30
C THR A 172 24.10 -6.41 -67.93
N ILE A 173 23.58 -7.57 -67.54
CA ILE A 173 22.33 -8.15 -68.04
C ILE A 173 21.11 -7.64 -67.26
N ASP A 174 20.01 -7.29 -67.96
CA ASP A 174 18.69 -7.14 -67.35
C ASP A 174 17.96 -8.48 -67.36
N TRP A 175 18.11 -9.22 -66.26
CA TRP A 175 17.56 -10.56 -66.11
C TRP A 175 16.03 -10.62 -66.11
N ASN A 176 15.33 -9.52 -65.79
CA ASN A 176 13.87 -9.49 -65.89
C ASN A 176 13.43 -9.50 -67.36
N GLN A 177 14.11 -8.74 -68.22
CA GLN A 177 13.84 -8.74 -69.66
C GLN A 177 14.22 -10.07 -70.30
N VAL A 178 15.34 -10.66 -69.89
CA VAL A 178 15.77 -11.99 -70.35
C VAL A 178 14.71 -13.04 -70.03
N LYS A 179 14.21 -13.07 -68.79
CA LYS A 179 13.13 -13.99 -68.39
C LYS A 179 11.84 -13.74 -69.18
N ALA A 180 11.48 -12.46 -69.37
CA ALA A 180 10.30 -12.08 -70.15
C ALA A 180 10.41 -12.45 -71.64
N ALA A 181 11.63 -12.55 -72.17
CA ALA A 181 11.92 -12.99 -73.54
C ALA A 181 11.81 -14.52 -73.75
N GLY A 182 11.39 -15.28 -72.73
CA GLY A 182 11.21 -16.73 -72.82
C GLY A 182 12.50 -17.53 -72.64
N ILE A 183 13.51 -16.96 -71.98
CA ILE A 183 14.69 -17.70 -71.53
C ILE A 183 14.36 -18.42 -70.22
N GLU A 184 14.45 -19.75 -70.26
CA GLU A 184 13.99 -20.64 -69.19
C GLU A 184 15.13 -21.20 -68.33
N PHE A 185 16.37 -21.12 -68.81
CA PHE A 185 17.56 -21.46 -68.03
C PHE A 185 18.80 -20.67 -68.49
N ALA A 186 19.84 -20.66 -67.64
CA ALA A 186 21.13 -20.06 -67.97
C ALA A 186 22.32 -20.97 -67.59
N ILE A 187 23.45 -20.88 -68.28
CA ILE A 187 24.73 -21.46 -67.84
C ILE A 187 25.74 -20.32 -67.69
N LEU A 188 26.24 -20.10 -66.48
CA LEU A 188 26.99 -18.90 -66.11
C LEU A 188 28.49 -19.17 -66.02
N LYS A 189 29.33 -18.33 -66.62
CA LYS A 189 30.78 -18.44 -66.44
C LYS A 189 31.16 -18.15 -64.99
N VAL A 190 31.86 -19.08 -64.33
CA VAL A 190 32.48 -18.87 -63.02
C VAL A 190 33.88 -18.30 -63.17
N GLY A 191 34.61 -18.75 -64.19
CA GLY A 191 35.96 -18.28 -64.49
C GLY A 191 36.74 -19.27 -65.38
N PRO A 192 38.06 -19.10 -65.49
CA PRO A 192 38.80 -17.91 -65.10
C PRO A 192 38.67 -16.80 -66.17
N VAL A 193 38.90 -15.57 -65.74
CA VAL A 193 39.18 -14.39 -66.57
C VAL A 193 40.49 -13.80 -66.05
N TYR A 194 41.62 -14.11 -66.70
CA TYR A 194 42.97 -13.73 -66.27
C TYR A 194 43.28 -14.10 -64.80
N GLY A 195 43.06 -15.36 -64.44
CA GLY A 195 43.34 -15.91 -63.10
C GLY A 195 42.32 -15.50 -62.03
N LYS A 196 41.27 -14.78 -62.39
CA LYS A 196 40.21 -14.29 -61.49
C LYS A 196 38.86 -14.93 -61.82
N PRO A 197 37.89 -14.92 -60.88
CA PRO A 197 36.51 -15.26 -61.23
C PRO A 197 35.96 -14.28 -62.28
N ASP A 198 34.98 -14.73 -63.04
CA ASP A 198 34.23 -13.86 -63.93
C ASP A 198 33.56 -12.74 -63.13
N SER A 199 33.83 -11.48 -63.49
CA SER A 199 33.37 -10.31 -62.74
C SER A 199 31.85 -10.15 -62.69
N THR A 200 31.12 -10.87 -63.55
CA THR A 200 29.66 -10.85 -63.63
C THR A 200 29.00 -12.06 -62.96
N PHE A 201 29.77 -13.10 -62.59
CA PHE A 201 29.25 -14.35 -62.04
C PHE A 201 28.31 -14.13 -60.85
N GLU A 202 28.79 -13.45 -59.81
CA GLU A 202 28.04 -13.18 -58.57
C GLU A 202 26.69 -12.52 -58.85
N ARG A 203 26.69 -11.48 -59.69
CA ARG A 203 25.47 -10.76 -60.07
C ARG A 203 24.53 -11.65 -60.86
N ASN A 204 25.06 -12.43 -61.80
CA ASN A 204 24.25 -13.29 -62.65
C ASN A 204 23.63 -14.44 -61.85
N ALA A 205 24.39 -15.09 -60.97
CA ALA A 205 23.89 -16.14 -60.09
C ALA A 205 22.82 -15.60 -59.14
N THR A 206 23.10 -14.46 -58.47
CA THR A 206 22.13 -13.78 -57.60
C THR A 206 20.84 -13.42 -58.33
N GLU A 207 20.91 -12.91 -59.57
CA GLU A 207 19.71 -12.53 -60.33
C GLU A 207 18.94 -13.75 -60.85
N CYS A 208 19.62 -14.83 -61.25
CA CYS A 208 19.00 -16.10 -61.56
C CYS A 208 18.26 -16.67 -60.35
N GLU A 209 18.87 -16.66 -59.16
CA GLU A 209 18.25 -17.10 -57.91
C GLU A 209 17.08 -16.21 -57.51
N ARG A 210 17.25 -14.87 -57.58
CA ARG A 210 16.19 -13.88 -57.31
C ARG A 210 14.96 -14.10 -58.19
N LEU A 211 15.18 -14.49 -59.44
CA LEU A 211 14.13 -14.72 -60.41
C LEU A 211 13.68 -16.17 -60.49
N GLY A 212 14.31 -17.11 -59.79
CA GLY A 212 14.05 -18.54 -59.91
C GLY A 212 14.24 -19.05 -61.34
N ILE A 213 15.27 -18.58 -62.04
CA ILE A 213 15.72 -19.12 -63.33
C ILE A 213 16.71 -20.24 -63.00
N PRO A 214 16.41 -21.51 -63.32
CA PRO A 214 17.37 -22.60 -63.19
C PRO A 214 18.69 -22.25 -63.88
N TYR A 215 19.81 -22.42 -63.19
CA TYR A 215 21.11 -22.11 -63.77
C TYR A 215 22.16 -23.17 -63.46
N GLY A 216 23.06 -23.36 -64.42
CA GLY A 216 24.31 -24.10 -64.27
C GLY A 216 25.47 -23.15 -64.33
N VAL A 217 26.68 -23.69 -64.23
CA VAL A 217 27.90 -22.88 -64.34
C VAL A 217 28.94 -23.56 -65.22
N TYR A 218 29.90 -22.81 -65.73
CA TYR A 218 31.05 -23.39 -66.43
C TYR A 218 32.39 -22.78 -66.02
N TYR A 219 33.44 -23.60 -66.12
CA TYR A 219 34.83 -23.22 -65.93
C TYR A 219 35.64 -23.46 -67.21
N TYR A 220 36.26 -22.41 -67.77
CA TYR A 220 37.08 -22.48 -68.97
C TYR A 220 38.49 -23.01 -68.64
N SER A 221 38.84 -24.18 -69.16
CA SER A 221 40.03 -24.89 -68.71
C SER A 221 41.27 -24.60 -69.55
N TYR A 222 42.42 -24.54 -68.88
CA TYR A 222 43.75 -24.62 -69.49
C TYR A 222 44.55 -25.84 -69.01
N ALA A 223 43.90 -26.77 -68.30
CA ALA A 223 44.55 -27.88 -67.63
C ALA A 223 45.30 -28.79 -68.61
N ARG A 224 46.59 -28.99 -68.36
CA ARG A 224 47.43 -29.99 -69.03
C ARG A 224 47.81 -31.13 -68.09
N SER A 225 47.28 -31.20 -66.88
CA SER A 225 47.50 -32.28 -65.94
C SER A 225 46.30 -32.51 -65.01
N VAL A 226 46.23 -33.70 -64.41
CA VAL A 226 45.24 -34.05 -63.38
C VAL A 226 45.36 -33.13 -62.14
N ALA A 227 46.56 -32.67 -61.82
CA ALA A 227 46.76 -31.72 -60.73
C ALA A 227 46.12 -30.36 -61.05
N ASP A 228 46.28 -29.87 -62.28
CA ASP A 228 45.67 -28.61 -62.73
C ASP A 228 44.14 -28.72 -62.73
N ALA A 229 43.59 -29.85 -63.19
CA ALA A 229 42.15 -30.10 -63.16
C ALA A 229 41.57 -30.05 -61.74
N ASN A 230 42.29 -30.59 -60.74
CA ASN A 230 41.88 -30.45 -59.33
C ASN A 230 41.97 -29.00 -58.84
N LYS A 231 43.02 -28.25 -59.22
CA LYS A 231 43.15 -26.82 -58.86
C LYS A 231 42.03 -25.98 -59.48
N GLU A 232 41.65 -26.25 -60.74
CA GLU A 232 40.53 -25.61 -61.41
C GLU A 232 39.18 -25.98 -60.75
N ALA A 233 39.02 -27.23 -60.34
CA ALA A 233 37.85 -27.67 -59.57
C ALA A 233 37.75 -26.96 -58.21
N ASP A 234 38.82 -26.93 -57.42
CA ASP A 234 38.81 -26.27 -56.11
C ASP A 234 38.55 -24.75 -56.25
N ARG A 235 39.05 -24.11 -57.30
CA ARG A 235 38.74 -22.69 -57.59
C ARG A 235 37.30 -22.49 -58.02
N THR A 236 36.74 -23.41 -58.81
CA THR A 236 35.30 -23.38 -59.13
C THR A 236 34.47 -23.42 -57.85
N LEU A 237 34.77 -24.31 -56.91
CA LEU A 237 34.08 -24.38 -55.62
C LEU A 237 34.24 -23.12 -54.78
N ALA A 238 35.45 -22.55 -54.75
CA ALA A 238 35.71 -21.31 -54.03
C ALA A 238 34.92 -20.12 -54.63
N TRP A 239 34.87 -20.03 -55.95
CA TRP A 239 34.23 -18.92 -56.66
C TRP A 239 32.72 -19.07 -56.81
N LEU A 240 32.18 -20.28 -56.61
CA LEU A 240 30.74 -20.46 -56.42
C LEU A 240 30.23 -19.67 -55.20
N GLY A 241 31.06 -19.37 -54.19
CA GLY A 241 30.71 -18.37 -53.17
C GLY A 241 29.49 -18.70 -52.30
N GLY A 242 29.04 -19.96 -52.27
CA GLY A 242 27.81 -20.39 -51.59
C GLY A 242 26.56 -20.40 -52.48
N HIS A 243 26.69 -20.07 -53.76
CA HIS A 243 25.65 -20.27 -54.76
C HIS A 243 25.42 -21.76 -55.06
N HIS A 244 24.16 -22.11 -55.33
CA HIS A 244 23.73 -23.49 -55.51
C HIS A 244 23.09 -23.67 -56.90
N PRO A 245 23.90 -23.82 -57.98
CA PRO A 245 23.37 -24.07 -59.31
C PRO A 245 22.52 -25.34 -59.34
N SER A 246 21.32 -25.23 -59.92
CA SER A 246 20.39 -26.37 -60.07
C SER A 246 20.71 -27.23 -61.30
N LEU A 247 21.45 -26.69 -62.26
CA LEU A 247 21.97 -27.41 -63.43
C LEU A 247 23.46 -27.79 -63.24
N PRO A 248 24.04 -28.67 -64.08
CA PRO A 248 25.41 -29.14 -63.89
C PRO A 248 26.48 -28.05 -63.90
N VAL A 249 27.58 -28.33 -63.21
CA VAL A 249 28.86 -27.62 -63.32
C VAL A 249 29.62 -28.19 -64.52
N TYR A 250 29.81 -27.38 -65.56
CA TYR A 250 30.48 -27.78 -66.79
C TYR A 250 31.96 -27.43 -66.79
N TYR A 251 32.75 -28.39 -67.26
CA TYR A 251 34.15 -28.19 -67.57
C TYR A 251 34.30 -27.91 -69.06
N ASP A 252 34.64 -26.67 -69.40
CA ASP A 252 34.76 -26.19 -70.78
C ASP A 252 36.18 -26.49 -71.29
N LEU A 253 36.26 -27.47 -72.20
CA LEU A 253 37.49 -28.03 -72.77
C LEU A 253 37.55 -27.76 -74.28
N GLU A 254 38.11 -26.61 -74.64
CA GLU A 254 38.19 -26.20 -76.04
C GLU A 254 39.48 -25.47 -76.46
N ASP A 255 40.37 -25.17 -75.52
CA ASP A 255 41.55 -24.32 -75.79
C ASP A 255 42.69 -25.06 -76.50
N ASN A 256 43.24 -24.44 -77.54
CA ASN A 256 44.35 -25.00 -78.32
C ASN A 256 45.62 -25.18 -77.48
N TYR A 257 45.80 -24.41 -76.40
CA TYR A 257 46.85 -24.59 -75.41
C TYR A 257 46.86 -26.03 -74.90
N ILE A 258 45.71 -26.64 -74.60
CA ILE A 258 45.67 -28.02 -74.09
C ILE A 258 46.27 -29.01 -75.11
N LEU A 259 45.99 -28.83 -76.41
CA LEU A 259 46.49 -29.69 -77.48
C LEU A 259 47.98 -29.50 -77.79
N GLN A 260 48.55 -28.34 -77.44
CA GLN A 260 49.97 -28.04 -77.61
C GLN A 260 50.87 -28.61 -76.49
N ASP A 261 50.30 -29.33 -75.53
CA ASP A 261 51.10 -30.06 -74.53
C ASP A 261 52.04 -31.06 -75.25
N PRO A 262 53.36 -30.98 -75.06
CA PRO A 262 54.31 -31.93 -75.66
C PRO A 262 54.04 -33.38 -75.25
N ASN A 263 53.32 -33.61 -74.15
CA ASN A 263 52.89 -34.93 -73.67
C ASN A 263 51.38 -35.20 -73.86
N PHE A 264 50.75 -34.49 -74.80
CA PHE A 264 49.32 -34.65 -75.07
C PHE A 264 48.97 -36.10 -75.45
N SER A 265 47.91 -36.63 -74.84
CA SER A 265 47.23 -37.83 -75.30
C SER A 265 45.74 -37.75 -74.97
N LYS A 266 44.89 -38.40 -75.77
CA LYS A 266 43.43 -38.43 -75.52
C LYS A 266 43.07 -39.04 -74.17
N ASN A 267 43.84 -40.04 -73.73
CA ASN A 267 43.66 -40.65 -72.41
C ASN A 267 43.97 -39.65 -71.28
N LYS A 268 45.03 -38.85 -71.43
CA LYS A 268 45.38 -37.81 -70.46
C LYS A 268 44.30 -36.72 -70.39
N LEU A 269 43.77 -36.29 -71.54
CA LEU A 269 42.65 -35.33 -71.60
C LEU A 269 41.38 -35.90 -70.95
N ALA A 270 41.06 -37.19 -71.19
CA ALA A 270 39.95 -37.84 -70.52
C ALA A 270 40.14 -37.91 -68.99
N GLN A 271 41.35 -38.20 -68.51
CA GLN A 271 41.66 -38.19 -67.07
C GLN A 271 41.51 -36.79 -66.46
N ILE A 272 41.92 -35.74 -67.19
CA ILE A 272 41.73 -34.34 -66.79
C ILE A 272 40.24 -34.04 -66.62
N ALA A 273 39.42 -34.35 -67.63
CA ALA A 273 37.98 -34.15 -67.58
C ALA A 273 37.32 -34.92 -66.42
N GLN A 274 37.65 -36.21 -66.26
CA GLN A 274 37.16 -37.05 -65.16
C GLN A 274 37.51 -36.48 -63.80
N THR A 275 38.72 -35.94 -63.66
CA THR A 275 39.20 -35.45 -62.37
C THR A 275 38.35 -34.27 -61.90
N PHE A 276 38.10 -33.30 -62.78
CA PHE A 276 37.25 -32.15 -62.46
C PHE A 276 35.81 -32.61 -62.15
N CYS A 277 35.22 -33.42 -63.04
CA CYS A 277 33.85 -33.90 -62.88
C CYS A 277 33.64 -34.70 -61.59
N ASN A 278 34.53 -35.64 -61.28
CA ASN A 278 34.49 -36.41 -60.03
C ASN A 278 34.62 -35.52 -58.80
N ARG A 279 35.42 -34.46 -58.87
CA ARG A 279 35.60 -33.52 -57.76
C ARG A 279 34.31 -32.75 -57.48
N MET A 280 33.60 -32.32 -58.52
CA MET A 280 32.29 -31.66 -58.40
C MET A 280 31.21 -32.60 -57.86
N GLU A 281 31.16 -33.84 -58.35
CA GLU A 281 30.20 -34.84 -57.90
C GLU A 281 30.44 -35.28 -56.45
N ALA A 282 31.70 -35.37 -56.03
CA ALA A 282 32.05 -35.69 -54.65
C ALA A 282 31.55 -34.67 -53.64
N VAL A 283 31.32 -33.42 -54.05
CA VAL A 283 30.74 -32.35 -53.21
C VAL A 283 29.26 -32.09 -53.49
N GLY A 284 28.61 -32.99 -54.25
CA GLY A 284 27.16 -33.01 -54.45
C GLY A 284 26.65 -32.26 -55.67
N PHE A 285 27.53 -31.70 -56.51
CA PHE A 285 27.10 -31.07 -57.77
C PHE A 285 26.98 -32.10 -58.89
N LYS A 286 25.95 -31.97 -59.73
CA LYS A 286 25.95 -32.63 -61.03
C LYS A 286 27.09 -32.04 -61.87
N SER A 287 27.81 -32.85 -62.62
CA SER A 287 28.95 -32.39 -63.41
C SER A 287 28.82 -32.78 -64.89
N GLY A 288 29.47 -32.01 -65.75
CA GLY A 288 29.45 -32.26 -67.18
C GLY A 288 30.64 -31.66 -67.90
N ILE A 289 30.74 -31.95 -69.20
CA ILE A 289 31.79 -31.47 -70.08
C ILE A 289 31.15 -30.64 -71.19
N TYR A 290 31.71 -29.46 -71.44
CA TYR A 290 31.41 -28.67 -72.62
C TYR A 290 32.56 -28.75 -73.63
N ALA A 291 32.22 -28.95 -74.89
CA ALA A 291 33.14 -28.84 -76.02
C ALA A 291 32.37 -28.75 -77.35
N ASN A 292 33.07 -28.41 -78.44
CA ASN A 292 32.48 -28.48 -79.78
C ASN A 292 32.45 -29.90 -80.37
N LEU A 293 31.71 -30.08 -81.46
CA LEU A 293 31.57 -31.38 -82.14
C LEU A 293 32.92 -32.01 -82.54
N ASN A 294 33.88 -31.19 -82.99
CA ASN A 294 35.20 -31.69 -83.36
C ASN A 294 35.96 -32.23 -82.14
N TRP A 295 35.93 -31.52 -81.02
CA TRP A 295 36.57 -31.92 -79.77
C TRP A 295 35.96 -33.18 -79.20
N PHE A 296 34.63 -33.28 -79.14
CA PHE A 296 33.96 -34.52 -78.71
C PHE A 296 34.28 -35.72 -79.61
N ASN A 297 34.27 -35.57 -80.93
CA ASN A 297 34.53 -36.68 -81.85
C ASN A 297 36.02 -37.09 -81.91
N ASN A 298 36.94 -36.13 -81.76
CA ASN A 298 38.35 -36.36 -82.05
C ASN A 298 39.26 -36.36 -80.83
N TYR A 299 38.89 -35.73 -79.71
CA TYR A 299 39.78 -35.61 -78.53
C TYR A 299 39.13 -36.16 -77.23
N LEU A 300 37.83 -35.96 -77.05
CA LEU A 300 37.06 -36.35 -75.84
C LEU A 300 36.16 -37.58 -76.08
N ASN A 301 36.49 -38.43 -77.06
CA ASN A 301 35.70 -39.61 -77.43
C ASN A 301 35.96 -40.87 -76.57
N SER A 302 36.48 -40.69 -75.35
CA SER A 302 36.76 -41.81 -74.45
C SER A 302 35.45 -42.32 -73.82
N PRO A 303 35.17 -43.64 -73.86
CA PRO A 303 33.98 -44.22 -73.20
C PRO A 303 33.90 -43.91 -71.70
N SER A 304 35.04 -43.63 -71.08
CA SER A 304 35.15 -43.29 -69.66
C SER A 304 34.47 -41.96 -69.28
N LEU A 305 34.08 -41.14 -70.26
CA LEU A 305 33.39 -39.86 -70.08
C LEU A 305 31.86 -39.96 -70.27
N SER A 306 31.32 -41.15 -70.56
CA SER A 306 29.88 -41.33 -70.82
C SER A 306 28.98 -41.20 -69.59
N GLY A 307 29.57 -41.18 -68.39
CA GLY A 307 28.84 -41.04 -67.12
C GLY A 307 28.54 -39.60 -66.73
N TYR A 308 29.19 -38.62 -67.36
CA TYR A 308 28.99 -37.19 -67.09
C TYR A 308 28.08 -36.58 -68.14
N ASP A 309 27.46 -35.45 -67.79
CA ASP A 309 26.60 -34.73 -68.74
C ASP A 309 27.43 -34.11 -69.88
N HIS A 310 26.89 -34.08 -71.10
CA HIS A 310 27.54 -33.44 -72.25
C HIS A 310 26.72 -32.21 -72.68
N TRP A 311 27.41 -31.06 -72.74
CA TRP A 311 26.91 -29.84 -73.35
C TRP A 311 27.69 -29.59 -74.65
N ILE A 312 27.02 -29.79 -75.79
CA ILE A 312 27.67 -29.82 -77.12
C ILE A 312 27.49 -28.49 -77.85
N ALA A 313 28.58 -27.95 -78.41
CA ALA A 313 28.52 -26.85 -79.36
C ALA A 313 28.60 -27.33 -80.82
N GLN A 314 27.57 -26.99 -81.60
CA GLN A 314 27.55 -27.13 -83.05
C GLN A 314 26.59 -26.09 -83.64
N TYR A 315 27.14 -25.06 -84.30
CA TYR A 315 26.35 -24.00 -84.92
C TYR A 315 25.78 -24.46 -86.25
N ASN A 316 24.66 -25.19 -86.18
CA ASN A 316 24.01 -25.82 -87.31
C ASN A 316 22.50 -25.94 -87.05
N TRP A 317 21.72 -26.29 -88.05
CA TRP A 317 20.27 -26.47 -87.90
C TRP A 317 19.88 -27.80 -87.21
N ARG A 318 20.83 -28.72 -87.03
CA ARG A 318 20.71 -29.93 -86.21
C ARG A 318 22.05 -30.27 -85.56
N CYS A 319 22.00 -30.96 -84.42
CA CYS A 319 23.17 -31.56 -83.79
C CYS A 319 23.46 -32.94 -84.40
N ASP A 320 24.66 -33.15 -84.93
CA ASP A 320 25.13 -34.42 -85.51
C ASP A 320 25.88 -35.28 -84.47
N TYR A 321 25.91 -34.87 -83.19
CA TYR A 321 26.57 -35.64 -82.14
C TYR A 321 25.76 -36.88 -81.76
N ALA A 322 26.38 -38.06 -81.89
CA ALA A 322 25.69 -39.35 -81.76
C ALA A 322 25.59 -39.89 -80.33
N VAL A 323 26.25 -39.24 -79.36
CA VAL A 323 26.21 -39.61 -77.93
C VAL A 323 25.14 -38.77 -77.24
N SER A 324 24.59 -39.26 -76.12
CA SER A 324 23.62 -38.51 -75.32
C SER A 324 24.20 -37.20 -74.81
N TYR A 325 23.41 -36.12 -74.88
CA TYR A 325 23.74 -34.79 -74.38
C TYR A 325 22.49 -34.15 -73.79
N SER A 326 22.62 -33.30 -72.77
CA SER A 326 21.47 -32.59 -72.18
C SER A 326 21.30 -31.19 -72.77
N PHE A 327 22.37 -30.56 -73.25
CA PHE A 327 22.35 -29.21 -73.79
C PHE A 327 23.04 -29.12 -75.13
N TRP A 328 22.48 -28.34 -76.05
CA TRP A 328 23.08 -28.05 -77.35
C TRP A 328 23.16 -26.54 -77.55
N GLN A 329 24.39 -26.02 -77.65
CA GLN A 329 24.67 -24.66 -78.08
C GLN A 329 24.60 -24.59 -79.61
N TYR A 330 23.53 -24.00 -80.12
CA TYR A 330 23.19 -24.02 -81.56
C TYR A 330 23.53 -22.70 -82.28
N SER A 331 23.81 -21.63 -81.53
CA SER A 331 24.23 -20.33 -82.08
C SER A 331 25.06 -19.55 -81.06
N SER A 332 25.99 -18.73 -81.54
CA SER A 332 26.71 -17.73 -80.75
C SER A 332 26.27 -16.28 -81.01
N ARG A 333 25.22 -16.09 -81.81
CA ARG A 333 24.80 -14.78 -82.34
C ARG A 333 23.36 -14.44 -82.00
N GLY A 334 22.87 -14.93 -80.88
CA GLY A 334 21.54 -14.64 -80.37
C GLY A 334 21.34 -13.16 -80.04
N ASN A 335 20.12 -12.65 -80.30
CA ASN A 335 19.69 -11.32 -79.86
C ASN A 335 18.59 -11.49 -78.80
N VAL A 336 18.92 -11.27 -77.53
CA VAL A 336 18.03 -11.50 -76.39
C VAL A 336 17.74 -10.18 -75.68
N PRO A 337 16.46 -9.75 -75.58
CA PRO A 337 16.08 -8.58 -74.80
C PRO A 337 16.67 -8.62 -73.39
N GLY A 338 17.35 -7.53 -72.99
CA GLY A 338 18.07 -7.43 -71.72
C GLY A 338 19.57 -7.74 -71.80
N ILE A 339 20.08 -8.18 -72.95
CA ILE A 339 21.52 -8.38 -73.21
C ILE A 339 21.97 -7.47 -74.35
N ASN A 340 23.07 -6.74 -74.14
CA ASN A 340 23.65 -5.87 -75.16
C ASN A 340 24.68 -6.64 -75.99
N GLY A 341 24.43 -6.83 -77.29
CA GLY A 341 25.31 -7.56 -78.20
C GLY A 341 24.88 -9.01 -78.41
N SER A 342 25.77 -9.82 -78.98
CA SER A 342 25.50 -11.24 -79.28
C SER A 342 25.52 -12.10 -78.01
N CYS A 343 24.62 -13.10 -77.97
CA CYS A 343 24.46 -14.05 -76.87
C CYS A 343 24.49 -15.49 -77.38
N ASP A 344 25.13 -16.38 -76.65
CA ASP A 344 25.13 -17.81 -76.97
C ASP A 344 23.77 -18.44 -76.62
N MET A 345 23.23 -19.22 -77.56
CA MET A 345 21.87 -19.76 -77.49
C MET A 345 21.89 -21.28 -77.38
N ASN A 346 21.07 -21.80 -76.46
CA ASN A 346 21.05 -23.20 -76.10
C ASN A 346 19.63 -23.79 -76.11
N TYR A 347 19.54 -25.06 -76.51
CA TYR A 347 18.37 -25.91 -76.23
C TYR A 347 18.70 -26.93 -75.14
N CYS A 348 17.76 -27.13 -74.21
CA CYS A 348 17.80 -28.23 -73.25
C CYS A 348 16.96 -29.40 -73.79
N PHE A 349 17.49 -30.62 -73.73
CA PHE A 349 16.81 -31.86 -74.13
C PHE A 349 16.45 -32.74 -72.91
N ASN A 350 16.90 -32.37 -71.71
CA ASN A 350 16.68 -33.11 -70.47
C ASN A 350 15.89 -32.28 -69.45
N GLY A 351 14.55 -32.32 -69.54
CA GLY A 351 13.66 -31.52 -68.69
C GLY A 351 13.74 -31.82 -67.20
N SER A 352 14.27 -32.99 -66.81
CA SER A 352 14.47 -33.33 -65.41
C SER A 352 15.48 -32.40 -64.70
N LEU A 353 16.35 -31.74 -65.47
CA LEU A 353 17.31 -30.77 -64.93
C LEU A 353 16.66 -29.42 -64.60
N LEU A 354 15.49 -29.10 -65.18
CA LEU A 354 14.87 -27.76 -65.08
C LEU A 354 13.90 -27.59 -63.90
N ASN A 355 13.59 -28.66 -63.16
CA ASN A 355 12.66 -28.60 -62.02
C ASN A 355 13.38 -28.16 -60.74
N VAL A 356 12.87 -27.11 -60.08
CA VAL A 356 13.16 -26.83 -58.66
C VAL A 356 12.42 -27.92 -57.85
N ASP A 357 13.15 -28.70 -57.06
CA ASP A 357 12.67 -29.97 -56.52
C ASP A 357 11.53 -29.82 -55.49
N ASP A 358 10.28 -29.91 -55.93
CA ASP A 358 9.06 -29.91 -55.09
C ASP A 358 9.00 -31.10 -54.08
N GLY A 359 9.99 -31.99 -54.05
CA GLY A 359 10.15 -33.02 -53.03
C GLY A 359 10.91 -32.57 -51.77
N MET A 360 11.54 -31.40 -51.78
CA MET A 360 12.30 -30.86 -50.65
C MET A 360 11.42 -30.04 -49.69
N MET A 361 11.92 -29.83 -48.46
CA MET A 361 11.26 -29.01 -47.45
C MET A 361 11.44 -27.52 -47.79
N HIS A 362 10.34 -26.76 -47.85
CA HIS A 362 10.34 -25.33 -48.16
C HIS A 362 9.53 -24.52 -47.15
N VAL A 363 9.92 -23.27 -46.89
CA VAL A 363 9.01 -22.30 -46.26
C VAL A 363 8.22 -21.57 -47.33
N GLN A 364 6.90 -21.59 -47.25
CA GLN A 364 5.99 -20.91 -48.17
C GLN A 364 5.16 -19.86 -47.44
N TYR A 365 5.02 -18.68 -48.04
CA TYR A 365 4.26 -17.58 -47.45
C TYR A 365 3.56 -16.70 -48.48
N GLU A 366 2.48 -16.07 -48.04
CA GLU A 366 1.63 -15.17 -48.83
C GLU A 366 1.38 -13.89 -48.05
N ALA A 367 1.25 -12.77 -48.76
CA ALA A 367 0.86 -11.49 -48.18
C ALA A 367 -0.49 -11.04 -48.75
N HIS A 368 -1.40 -10.65 -47.87
CA HIS A 368 -2.61 -9.92 -48.19
C HIS A 368 -2.30 -8.42 -48.16
N VAL A 369 -2.19 -7.80 -49.33
CA VAL A 369 -1.82 -6.38 -49.44
C VAL A 369 -3.07 -5.53 -49.63
N SER A 370 -3.12 -4.39 -48.95
CA SER A 370 -4.24 -3.47 -48.97
C SER A 370 -4.60 -3.05 -50.41
N ASN A 371 -5.89 -3.14 -50.73
CA ASN A 371 -6.43 -2.89 -52.08
C ASN A 371 -5.85 -3.77 -53.21
N ILE A 372 -5.18 -4.88 -52.89
CA ILE A 372 -4.73 -5.90 -53.87
C ILE A 372 -5.32 -7.26 -53.51
N GLY A 373 -5.36 -7.61 -52.22
CA GLY A 373 -5.77 -8.92 -51.75
C GLY A 373 -4.59 -9.88 -51.55
N TRP A 374 -4.89 -11.18 -51.46
CA TRP A 374 -3.87 -12.23 -51.37
C TRP A 374 -3.05 -12.31 -52.66
N MET A 375 -1.74 -12.10 -52.55
CA MET A 375 -0.79 -12.24 -53.66
C MET A 375 -0.31 -13.69 -53.81
N SER A 376 0.31 -14.01 -54.95
CA SER A 376 0.86 -15.35 -55.22
C SER A 376 1.86 -15.80 -54.14
N SER A 377 1.81 -17.09 -53.77
CA SER A 377 2.69 -17.65 -52.76
C SER A 377 4.17 -17.55 -53.17
N LYS A 378 5.01 -17.23 -52.20
CA LYS A 378 6.47 -17.11 -52.32
C LYS A 378 7.15 -18.17 -51.46
N ARG A 379 8.39 -18.50 -51.79
CA ARG A 379 9.20 -19.47 -51.05
C ARG A 379 10.61 -18.96 -50.78
N ASP A 380 11.21 -19.45 -49.70
CA ASP A 380 12.64 -19.44 -49.39
C ASP A 380 13.37 -18.12 -49.68
N GLY A 381 12.89 -17.04 -49.07
CA GLY A 381 13.49 -15.71 -49.15
C GLY A 381 12.98 -14.83 -50.29
N SER A 382 12.09 -15.32 -51.15
CA SER A 382 11.42 -14.50 -52.17
C SER A 382 10.52 -13.42 -51.55
N THR A 383 10.49 -12.22 -52.09
CA THR A 383 9.67 -11.13 -51.53
C THR A 383 8.17 -11.37 -51.71
N ALA A 384 7.42 -11.40 -50.59
CA ALA A 384 5.96 -11.40 -50.58
C ALA A 384 5.42 -10.02 -50.13
N GLY A 385 4.58 -9.40 -50.94
CA GLY A 385 4.08 -8.04 -50.74
C GLY A 385 4.61 -7.05 -51.78
N THR A 386 4.63 -5.76 -51.44
CA THR A 386 5.10 -4.67 -52.31
C THR A 386 6.15 -3.84 -51.59
N THR A 387 7.25 -3.47 -52.25
CA THR A 387 8.25 -2.57 -51.66
C THR A 387 8.08 -1.16 -52.24
N GLY A 388 7.96 -0.13 -51.39
CA GLY A 388 7.98 1.28 -51.81
C GLY A 388 6.73 1.77 -52.55
N GLN A 389 5.63 1.02 -52.50
CA GLN A 389 4.36 1.37 -53.15
C GLN A 389 3.33 1.97 -52.19
N SER A 390 3.69 2.20 -50.91
CA SER A 390 2.78 2.72 -49.88
C SER A 390 1.52 1.88 -49.69
N LYS A 391 1.65 0.55 -49.86
CA LYS A 391 0.56 -0.42 -49.67
C LYS A 391 0.91 -1.34 -48.50
N ALA A 392 0.07 -1.32 -47.49
CA ALA A 392 0.26 -2.09 -46.27
C ALA A 392 -0.11 -3.57 -46.47
N VAL A 393 0.68 -4.47 -45.91
CA VAL A 393 0.28 -5.84 -45.62
C VAL A 393 -0.74 -5.81 -44.48
N GLU A 394 -1.90 -6.39 -44.70
CA GLU A 394 -2.98 -6.49 -43.71
C GLU A 394 -3.00 -7.87 -43.03
N ALA A 395 -2.55 -8.91 -43.73
CA ALA A 395 -2.42 -10.26 -43.20
C ALA A 395 -1.33 -11.06 -43.93
N LEU A 396 -0.80 -12.09 -43.26
CA LEU A 396 0.25 -12.98 -43.75
C LEU A 396 -0.14 -14.43 -43.48
N LYS A 397 0.14 -15.31 -44.44
CA LYS A 397 0.12 -16.76 -44.25
C LYS A 397 1.53 -17.31 -44.36
N VAL A 398 1.93 -18.22 -43.48
CA VAL A 398 3.26 -18.86 -43.50
C VAL A 398 3.09 -20.34 -43.18
N ARG A 399 3.66 -21.23 -43.99
CA ARG A 399 3.60 -22.70 -43.79
C ARG A 399 4.90 -23.37 -44.22
N ILE A 400 5.13 -24.58 -43.72
CA ILE A 400 6.21 -25.46 -44.17
C ILE A 400 5.61 -26.47 -45.15
N LEU A 401 6.18 -26.56 -46.36
CA LEU A 401 5.84 -27.56 -47.36
C LEU A 401 6.82 -28.73 -47.24
N ASN A 402 6.29 -29.95 -47.41
CA ASN A 402 7.03 -31.22 -47.30
C ASN A 402 7.95 -31.27 -46.05
N PRO A 403 7.42 -31.06 -44.84
CA PRO A 403 8.24 -31.07 -43.65
C PRO A 403 8.91 -32.44 -43.50
N VAL A 404 10.25 -32.44 -43.33
CA VAL A 404 11.04 -33.67 -43.12
C VAL A 404 10.90 -34.23 -41.70
N GLU A 405 10.31 -33.45 -40.79
CA GLU A 405 10.11 -33.76 -39.37
C GLU A 405 8.77 -33.22 -38.86
N ASP A 406 8.33 -33.64 -37.67
CA ASP A 406 7.12 -33.10 -37.05
C ASP A 406 7.33 -31.64 -36.63
N GLY A 407 6.38 -30.77 -36.97
CA GLY A 407 6.47 -29.35 -36.66
C GLY A 407 5.77 -28.47 -37.68
N SER A 408 5.62 -27.19 -37.34
CA SER A 408 5.09 -26.16 -38.24
C SER A 408 5.68 -24.79 -37.87
N VAL A 409 5.31 -23.77 -38.63
CA VAL A 409 5.59 -22.36 -38.30
C VAL A 409 4.34 -21.71 -37.70
N GLN A 410 4.55 -20.92 -36.66
CA GLN A 410 3.54 -20.05 -36.06
C GLN A 410 3.85 -18.59 -36.37
N ILE A 411 2.80 -17.78 -36.54
CA ILE A 411 2.90 -16.34 -36.73
C ILE A 411 2.10 -15.59 -35.66
N ASP A 412 2.69 -14.53 -35.12
CA ASP A 412 2.02 -13.52 -34.30
C ASP A 412 2.24 -12.16 -34.95
N ALA A 413 1.16 -11.40 -35.17
CA ALA A 413 1.19 -10.12 -35.86
C ALA A 413 0.75 -9.00 -34.92
N HIS A 414 1.48 -7.88 -34.94
CA HIS A 414 1.06 -6.63 -34.33
C HIS A 414 0.26 -5.83 -35.35
N VAL A 415 -1.05 -5.71 -35.12
CA VAL A 415 -1.97 -5.02 -36.05
C VAL A 415 -2.31 -3.64 -35.52
N SER A 416 -2.29 -2.65 -36.40
CA SER A 416 -2.60 -1.26 -36.06
C SER A 416 -3.96 -1.13 -35.36
N GLY A 417 -3.96 -0.54 -34.17
CA GLY A 417 -5.13 -0.37 -33.31
C GLY A 417 -5.71 -1.67 -32.71
N ILE A 418 -4.98 -2.79 -32.76
CA ILE A 418 -5.32 -4.05 -32.07
C ILE A 418 -4.17 -4.45 -31.12
N GLY A 419 -2.93 -4.30 -31.55
CA GLY A 419 -1.74 -4.79 -30.85
C GLY A 419 -1.34 -6.20 -31.31
N TRP A 420 -0.50 -6.88 -30.53
CA TRP A 420 -0.12 -8.27 -30.76
C TRP A 420 -1.32 -9.21 -30.59
N GLN A 421 -1.57 -10.07 -31.58
CA GLN A 421 -2.71 -11.00 -31.58
C GLN A 421 -2.45 -12.25 -30.72
N GLY A 422 -1.19 -12.54 -30.40
CA GLY A 422 -0.76 -13.70 -29.63
C GLY A 422 -0.56 -14.96 -30.49
N TRP A 423 0.08 -15.97 -29.91
CA TRP A 423 0.45 -17.21 -30.62
C TRP A 423 -0.70 -18.21 -30.83
N ASP A 424 -1.81 -18.04 -30.10
CA ASP A 424 -2.93 -18.99 -30.01
C ASP A 424 -4.13 -18.57 -30.89
N THR A 425 -3.90 -18.27 -32.16
CA THR A 425 -4.99 -17.96 -33.11
C THR A 425 -5.59 -19.23 -33.75
N PRO A 426 -6.87 -19.21 -34.21
CA PRO A 426 -7.55 -20.38 -34.78
C PRO A 426 -6.88 -20.99 -36.03
N SER A 427 -5.99 -20.23 -36.67
CA SER A 427 -5.15 -20.66 -37.78
C SER A 427 -3.72 -20.26 -37.46
N ALA A 428 -2.98 -21.12 -36.75
CA ALA A 428 -1.60 -20.88 -36.31
C ALA A 428 -0.63 -20.44 -37.43
N PHE A 429 -1.01 -20.58 -38.71
CA PHE A 429 -0.26 -20.20 -39.90
C PHE A 429 -0.70 -18.86 -40.54
N GLU A 430 -1.71 -18.15 -40.01
CA GLU A 430 -2.17 -16.84 -40.50
C GLU A 430 -2.18 -15.79 -39.37
N GLY A 431 -1.56 -14.63 -39.63
CA GLY A 431 -1.50 -13.49 -38.71
C GLY A 431 -1.89 -12.18 -39.41
N GLY A 432 -2.59 -11.29 -38.70
CA GLY A 432 -3.13 -10.04 -39.22
C GLY A 432 -4.66 -10.03 -39.31
N THR A 433 -5.21 -9.13 -40.11
CA THR A 433 -6.65 -9.00 -40.38
C THR A 433 -6.91 -8.81 -41.87
N THR A 434 -7.48 -9.83 -42.51
CA THR A 434 -7.88 -9.75 -43.93
C THR A 434 -9.06 -8.79 -44.12
N GLY A 435 -8.90 -7.73 -44.93
CA GLY A 435 -10.00 -6.89 -45.42
C GLY A 435 -10.59 -5.90 -44.41
N GLN A 436 -9.94 -5.69 -43.26
CA GLN A 436 -10.39 -4.74 -42.24
C GLN A 436 -9.75 -3.36 -42.36
N GLY A 437 -8.90 -3.13 -43.37
CA GLY A 437 -8.20 -1.86 -43.59
C GLY A 437 -7.18 -1.54 -42.49
N ARG A 438 -6.72 -2.53 -41.73
CA ARG A 438 -5.72 -2.38 -40.66
C ARG A 438 -4.39 -2.98 -41.11
N ALA A 439 -3.33 -2.19 -41.02
CA ALA A 439 -2.00 -2.62 -41.37
C ALA A 439 -1.38 -3.51 -40.28
N VAL A 440 -0.60 -4.51 -40.69
CA VAL A 440 0.40 -5.15 -39.84
C VAL A 440 1.58 -4.19 -39.69
N GLU A 441 2.02 -3.94 -38.47
CA GLU A 441 3.13 -3.02 -38.15
C GLU A 441 4.40 -3.78 -37.74
N ALA A 442 4.24 -4.97 -37.13
CA ALA A 442 5.32 -5.88 -36.78
C ALA A 442 4.85 -7.35 -36.78
N VAL A 443 5.78 -8.29 -36.87
CA VAL A 443 5.52 -9.74 -36.88
C VAL A 443 6.55 -10.50 -36.04
N ARG A 444 6.15 -11.67 -35.54
CA ARG A 444 7.02 -12.70 -34.97
C ARG A 444 6.68 -14.04 -35.60
N LEU A 445 7.68 -14.81 -36.00
CA LEU A 445 7.53 -16.18 -36.49
C LEU A 445 8.36 -17.12 -35.64
N ARG A 446 7.81 -18.30 -35.30
CA ARG A 446 8.59 -19.34 -34.62
C ARG A 446 8.26 -20.72 -35.17
N LEU A 447 9.24 -21.62 -35.14
CA LEU A 447 9.01 -23.03 -35.44
C LEU A 447 8.47 -23.77 -34.21
N THR A 448 7.79 -24.88 -34.44
CA THR A 448 7.23 -25.77 -33.41
C THR A 448 7.59 -27.22 -33.72
N GLY A 449 7.37 -28.14 -32.76
CA GLY A 449 7.70 -29.56 -32.94
C GLY A 449 9.20 -29.85 -32.94
N SER A 450 9.60 -30.98 -33.54
CA SER A 450 11.02 -31.30 -33.75
C SER A 450 11.69 -30.38 -34.75
N LEU A 451 10.96 -29.81 -35.71
CA LEU A 451 11.49 -28.85 -36.68
C LEU A 451 12.23 -27.66 -36.02
N ALA A 452 11.77 -27.20 -34.85
CA ALA A 452 12.40 -26.10 -34.10
C ALA A 452 13.78 -26.46 -33.48
N LYS A 453 14.09 -27.75 -33.39
CA LYS A 453 15.38 -28.25 -32.86
C LYS A 453 16.46 -28.26 -33.94
N ASP A 454 16.07 -28.52 -35.18
CA ASP A 454 17.01 -28.75 -36.28
C ASP A 454 17.07 -27.56 -37.25
N TYR A 455 16.11 -26.63 -37.18
CA TYR A 455 16.06 -25.43 -38.01
C TYR A 455 15.77 -24.17 -37.19
N ASP A 456 16.21 -23.04 -37.74
CA ASP A 456 15.85 -21.68 -37.35
C ASP A 456 15.02 -21.04 -38.48
N VAL A 457 13.98 -20.29 -38.12
CA VAL A 457 13.23 -19.44 -39.07
C VAL A 457 13.74 -18.02 -39.00
N TYR A 458 14.28 -17.53 -40.11
CA TYR A 458 14.69 -16.14 -40.29
C TYR A 458 13.63 -15.38 -41.09
N TYR A 459 13.27 -14.19 -40.63
CA TYR A 459 12.33 -13.32 -41.34
C TYR A 459 12.70 -11.85 -41.19
N ARG A 460 12.45 -11.08 -42.24
CA ARG A 460 12.56 -9.62 -42.19
C ARG A 460 11.38 -8.97 -42.88
N VAL A 461 11.14 -7.72 -42.52
CA VAL A 461 10.06 -6.91 -43.08
C VAL A 461 10.59 -5.66 -43.76
N HIS A 462 9.86 -5.22 -44.78
CA HIS A 462 10.00 -3.89 -45.36
C HIS A 462 8.96 -2.97 -44.72
N ALA A 463 9.37 -2.09 -43.81
CA ALA A 463 8.46 -1.16 -43.13
C ALA A 463 8.39 0.18 -43.88
N SER A 464 7.20 0.76 -43.98
CA SER A 464 6.99 2.04 -44.66
C SER A 464 7.84 3.15 -44.01
N ASN A 465 8.48 3.97 -44.84
CA ASN A 465 9.45 5.00 -44.42
C ASN A 465 10.67 4.49 -43.62
N VAL A 466 10.94 3.18 -43.60
CA VAL A 466 12.21 2.59 -43.12
C VAL A 466 12.94 1.90 -44.28
N GLY A 467 12.23 1.09 -45.05
CA GLY A 467 12.82 0.14 -45.99
C GLY A 467 12.94 -1.27 -45.38
N TRP A 468 13.83 -2.09 -45.93
CA TRP A 468 14.12 -3.42 -45.38
C TRP A 468 14.81 -3.29 -44.02
N MET A 469 14.29 -3.99 -43.02
CA MET A 469 14.89 -4.09 -41.69
C MET A 469 15.80 -5.33 -41.60
N ALA A 470 16.63 -5.42 -40.57
CA ALA A 470 17.47 -6.60 -40.38
C ALA A 470 16.63 -7.88 -40.14
N TRP A 471 17.26 -9.04 -40.26
CA TRP A 471 16.62 -10.33 -40.02
C TRP A 471 16.35 -10.53 -38.53
N ALA A 472 15.11 -10.88 -38.18
CA ALA A 472 14.73 -11.46 -36.90
C ALA A 472 14.79 -12.98 -36.99
N LYS A 473 15.05 -13.63 -35.85
CA LYS A 473 15.12 -15.09 -35.75
C LYS A 473 14.18 -15.63 -34.67
N ASP A 474 13.52 -16.76 -34.93
CA ASP A 474 12.85 -17.61 -33.94
C ASP A 474 12.09 -16.87 -32.81
N GLY A 475 11.06 -16.13 -33.19
CA GLY A 475 10.17 -15.44 -32.25
C GLY A 475 10.62 -14.03 -31.87
N GLU A 476 11.81 -13.59 -32.32
CA GLU A 476 12.22 -12.18 -32.23
C GLU A 476 11.27 -11.27 -33.03
N GLU A 477 11.18 -10.00 -32.64
CA GLU A 477 10.27 -9.07 -33.31
C GLU A 477 10.88 -8.57 -34.63
N ALA A 478 10.04 -8.40 -35.65
CA ALA A 478 10.41 -7.77 -36.92
C ALA A 478 9.41 -6.67 -37.28
N GLY A 479 9.86 -5.44 -37.51
CA GLY A 479 9.01 -4.29 -37.86
C GLY A 479 9.07 -3.14 -36.86
N THR A 480 7.96 -2.41 -36.70
CA THR A 480 7.91 -1.29 -35.76
C THR A 480 6.60 -1.24 -35.00
N THR A 481 6.61 -0.72 -33.77
CA THR A 481 5.38 -0.44 -33.01
C THR A 481 5.37 1.01 -32.51
N GLY A 482 4.17 1.61 -32.46
CA GLY A 482 3.95 2.99 -32.00
C GLY A 482 4.35 4.10 -32.99
N PHE A 483 5.07 3.77 -34.07
CA PHE A 483 5.46 4.73 -35.11
C PHE A 483 4.41 4.92 -36.21
N GLY A 484 3.35 4.10 -36.25
CA GLY A 484 2.34 4.09 -37.31
C GLY A 484 2.89 3.70 -38.68
N ARG A 485 3.97 2.91 -38.74
CA ARG A 485 4.59 2.44 -39.98
C ARG A 485 4.13 1.01 -40.28
N SER A 486 3.54 0.82 -41.46
CA SER A 486 3.03 -0.45 -41.93
C SER A 486 4.13 -1.32 -42.53
N VAL A 487 4.07 -2.63 -42.32
CA VAL A 487 4.79 -3.62 -43.14
C VAL A 487 4.22 -3.57 -44.55
N GLU A 488 5.07 -3.48 -45.57
CA GLU A 488 4.69 -3.48 -46.99
C GLU A 488 5.08 -4.79 -47.70
N ALA A 489 6.14 -5.44 -47.24
CA ALA A 489 6.58 -6.75 -47.73
C ALA A 489 7.33 -7.55 -46.66
N VAL A 490 7.43 -8.86 -46.86
CA VAL A 490 8.17 -9.79 -46.00
C VAL A 490 9.04 -10.76 -46.80
N GLN A 491 10.11 -11.22 -46.18
CA GLN A 491 10.92 -12.34 -46.63
C GLN A 491 11.09 -13.32 -45.48
N VAL A 492 10.99 -14.63 -45.77
CA VAL A 492 11.13 -15.70 -44.77
C VAL A 492 12.04 -16.79 -45.34
N ARG A 493 13.01 -17.24 -44.55
CA ARG A 493 13.94 -18.33 -44.88
C ARG A 493 13.97 -19.34 -43.75
N LEU A 494 14.12 -20.61 -44.11
CA LEU A 494 14.40 -21.69 -43.19
C LEU A 494 15.89 -22.03 -43.31
N VAL A 495 16.59 -22.06 -42.17
CA VAL A 495 18.04 -22.30 -42.14
C VAL A 495 18.30 -23.42 -41.14
N LYS A 496 19.20 -24.35 -41.46
CA LYS A 496 19.53 -25.42 -40.51
C LYS A 496 20.21 -24.82 -39.28
N LYS A 497 19.85 -25.30 -38.10
CA LYS A 497 20.34 -24.75 -36.85
C LYS A 497 21.86 -24.94 -36.76
N GLY A 498 22.58 -23.83 -36.56
CA GLY A 498 24.05 -23.79 -36.55
C GLY A 498 24.68 -23.27 -37.85
N ASP A 499 23.92 -23.18 -38.95
CA ASP A 499 24.39 -22.55 -40.18
C ASP A 499 24.32 -21.02 -40.10
N ALA A 500 25.03 -20.35 -41.01
CA ALA A 500 25.08 -18.89 -41.07
C ALA A 500 23.69 -18.28 -41.32
N ALA A 501 23.41 -17.15 -40.66
CA ALA A 501 22.21 -16.37 -40.92
C ALA A 501 22.19 -15.87 -42.39
N PRO A 502 21.00 -15.64 -42.98
CA PRO A 502 20.91 -15.03 -44.30
C PRO A 502 21.64 -13.69 -44.34
N SER A 503 22.30 -13.37 -45.48
CA SER A 503 22.97 -12.07 -45.64
C SER A 503 21.97 -10.92 -45.36
N SER A 504 22.46 -9.93 -44.61
CA SER A 504 21.73 -8.70 -44.33
C SER A 504 21.89 -7.65 -45.43
N ASP A 505 22.59 -7.98 -46.52
CA ASP A 505 22.73 -7.10 -47.68
C ASP A 505 21.36 -6.63 -48.19
N GLY A 506 21.26 -5.31 -48.43
CA GLY A 506 20.02 -4.64 -48.81
C GLY A 506 19.10 -4.21 -47.66
N ALA A 507 19.48 -4.42 -46.39
CA ALA A 507 18.78 -3.80 -45.27
C ALA A 507 19.11 -2.30 -45.13
N ASN A 508 18.10 -1.47 -44.87
CA ASN A 508 18.24 -0.03 -44.62
C ASN A 508 18.69 0.29 -43.19
N VAL A 509 18.46 -0.64 -42.26
CA VAL A 509 18.79 -0.52 -40.84
C VAL A 509 19.32 -1.84 -40.29
N ASP A 510 20.18 -1.77 -39.29
CA ASP A 510 20.86 -2.91 -38.65
C ASP A 510 20.02 -3.61 -37.57
N TYR A 511 18.84 -3.06 -37.24
CA TYR A 511 17.89 -3.65 -36.30
C TYR A 511 16.69 -4.28 -37.01
N ALA A 512 16.24 -5.43 -36.51
CA ALA A 512 15.05 -6.11 -37.03
C ALA A 512 13.75 -5.46 -36.53
N PHE A 513 13.80 -4.83 -35.34
CA PHE A 513 12.63 -4.22 -34.70
C PHE A 513 12.92 -2.90 -34.00
N LYS A 514 11.94 -1.98 -34.01
CA LYS A 514 12.00 -0.73 -33.23
C LYS A 514 10.64 -0.33 -32.67
N LYS A 515 10.58 -0.14 -31.35
CA LYS A 515 9.42 0.39 -30.64
C LYS A 515 9.56 1.88 -30.34
N LYS A 516 8.49 2.66 -30.50
CA LYS A 516 8.47 4.08 -30.14
C LYS A 516 8.61 4.23 -28.62
N PRO A 517 9.53 5.07 -28.11
CA PRO A 517 9.64 5.32 -26.68
C PRO A 517 8.34 5.91 -26.14
N MET A 518 7.92 5.49 -24.93
CA MET A 518 6.82 6.13 -24.22
C MET A 518 7.12 7.61 -24.01
N SER A 519 6.11 8.47 -24.17
CA SER A 519 6.28 9.92 -23.98
C SER A 519 5.33 10.46 -22.91
N LEU A 520 5.89 11.31 -22.05
CA LEU A 520 5.20 12.04 -20.99
C LEU A 520 5.30 13.54 -21.29
N ALA A 521 4.17 14.23 -21.22
CA ALA A 521 4.11 15.69 -21.32
C ALA A 521 3.20 16.26 -20.23
N TYR A 522 3.58 17.39 -19.64
CA TYR A 522 2.78 18.05 -18.61
C TYR A 522 2.95 19.57 -18.64
N ARG A 523 2.00 20.29 -18.07
CA ARG A 523 2.05 21.75 -17.93
C ARG A 523 1.35 22.20 -16.66
N ALA A 524 1.76 23.35 -16.15
CA ALA A 524 1.18 24.01 -14.98
C ALA A 524 0.40 25.27 -15.39
N HIS A 525 -0.70 25.54 -14.69
CA HIS A 525 -1.32 26.85 -14.63
C HIS A 525 -0.78 27.57 -13.40
N VAL A 526 -0.05 28.67 -13.61
CA VAL A 526 0.58 29.44 -12.52
C VAL A 526 -0.21 30.72 -12.28
N SER A 527 -0.43 31.06 -11.02
CA SER A 527 -1.14 32.26 -10.60
C SER A 527 -0.53 33.52 -11.22
N ASN A 528 -1.38 34.41 -11.74
CA ASN A 528 -1.01 35.61 -12.49
C ASN A 528 -0.17 35.40 -13.77
N VAL A 529 0.01 34.16 -14.24
CA VAL A 529 0.73 33.83 -15.49
C VAL A 529 -0.19 33.07 -16.45
N GLY A 530 -1.02 32.16 -15.94
CA GLY A 530 -1.86 31.29 -16.73
C GLY A 530 -1.21 29.94 -17.07
N TRP A 531 -1.76 29.23 -18.06
CA TRP A 531 -1.19 27.99 -18.58
C TRP A 531 0.16 28.23 -19.25
N GLN A 532 1.19 27.55 -18.78
CA GLN A 532 2.50 27.52 -19.42
C GLN A 532 2.55 26.48 -20.56
N GLY A 533 3.63 26.53 -21.36
CA GLY A 533 3.90 25.52 -22.39
C GLY A 533 4.06 24.12 -21.79
N ALA A 534 3.70 23.09 -22.56
CA ALA A 534 3.93 21.71 -22.15
C ALA A 534 5.43 21.39 -22.15
N VAL A 535 5.86 20.70 -21.11
CA VAL A 535 7.23 20.28 -20.90
C VAL A 535 7.29 18.75 -20.86
N SER A 536 8.47 18.18 -21.11
CA SER A 536 8.68 16.73 -21.22
C SER A 536 9.22 16.12 -19.92
N ASP A 537 9.36 14.79 -19.89
CA ASP A 537 9.91 14.02 -18.77
C ASP A 537 11.08 14.71 -18.05
N GLY A 538 10.92 14.92 -16.73
CA GLY A 538 11.94 15.44 -15.81
C GLY A 538 12.14 16.96 -15.83
N THR A 539 11.52 17.69 -16.75
CA THR A 539 11.68 19.15 -16.87
C THR A 539 10.77 19.93 -15.90
N THR A 540 11.13 21.15 -15.52
CA THR A 540 10.32 21.89 -14.52
C THR A 540 9.11 22.54 -15.18
N ALA A 541 7.90 22.25 -14.70
CA ALA A 541 6.68 23.01 -14.99
C ALA A 541 6.31 23.87 -13.79
N GLY A 542 6.05 25.17 -14.00
CA GLY A 542 5.77 26.14 -12.93
C GLY A 542 6.84 27.22 -12.81
N THR A 543 7.01 27.76 -11.60
CA THR A 543 8.08 28.69 -11.25
C THR A 543 8.74 28.29 -9.94
N THR A 544 10.02 28.57 -9.75
CA THR A 544 10.72 28.27 -8.50
C THR A 544 11.14 29.56 -7.81
N GLY A 545 10.73 29.76 -6.55
CA GLY A 545 11.20 30.87 -5.71
C GLY A 545 10.65 32.24 -6.09
N ARG A 546 9.56 32.30 -6.87
CA ARG A 546 8.92 33.56 -7.29
C ARG A 546 7.70 33.93 -6.45
N GLY A 547 7.27 33.08 -5.52
CA GLY A 547 6.05 33.30 -4.74
C GLY A 547 4.77 33.16 -5.57
N LEU A 548 4.83 32.55 -6.74
CA LEU A 548 3.68 32.32 -7.62
C LEU A 548 3.22 30.87 -7.47
N ALA A 549 2.00 30.69 -6.97
CA ALA A 549 1.41 29.39 -6.76
C ALA A 549 1.00 28.73 -8.07
N LEU A 550 1.19 27.42 -8.16
CA LEU A 550 0.53 26.55 -9.11
C LEU A 550 -0.94 26.44 -8.71
N GLU A 551 -1.84 26.70 -9.66
CA GLU A 551 -3.30 26.63 -9.46
C GLU A 551 -3.88 25.36 -10.10
N ASP A 552 -3.25 24.85 -11.17
CA ASP A 552 -3.72 23.68 -11.92
C ASP A 552 -2.55 22.92 -12.56
N LEU A 553 -2.68 21.59 -12.71
CA LEU A 553 -1.69 20.70 -13.30
C LEU A 553 -2.35 19.74 -14.27
N LYS A 554 -1.85 19.70 -15.51
CA LYS A 554 -2.30 18.75 -16.54
C LYS A 554 -1.16 17.85 -17.00
N VAL A 555 -1.40 16.55 -17.07
CA VAL A 555 -0.42 15.51 -17.40
C VAL A 555 -0.96 14.57 -18.46
N SER A 556 -0.20 14.28 -19.51
CA SER A 556 -0.58 13.34 -20.57
C SER A 556 0.54 12.34 -20.84
N ILE A 557 0.16 11.08 -21.04
CA ILE A 557 1.06 10.00 -21.48
C ILE A 557 0.53 9.45 -22.80
N ASP A 558 1.43 9.19 -23.77
CA ASP A 558 1.08 8.45 -24.99
C ASP A 558 0.88 6.97 -24.66
N SER A 559 -0.35 6.59 -24.30
CA SER A 559 -0.74 5.21 -24.01
C SER A 559 -1.36 4.48 -25.20
N SER A 560 -1.08 4.90 -26.43
CA SER A 560 -1.67 4.33 -27.65
C SER A 560 -1.43 2.83 -27.85
N ASP A 561 -0.37 2.28 -27.25
CA ASP A 561 -0.08 0.84 -27.22
C ASP A 561 -0.99 0.03 -26.26
N TYR A 562 -1.76 0.71 -25.40
CA TYR A 562 -2.58 0.10 -24.36
C TYR A 562 -4.08 0.25 -24.69
N SER A 563 -4.70 -0.84 -25.14
CA SER A 563 -6.12 -0.86 -25.53
C SER A 563 -7.10 -0.98 -24.36
N ASP A 564 -6.62 -1.10 -23.12
CA ASP A 564 -7.42 -1.31 -21.91
C ASP A 564 -7.82 -0.02 -21.17
N GLY A 565 -7.60 1.14 -21.79
CA GLY A 565 -7.91 2.44 -21.19
C GLY A 565 -6.87 2.92 -20.16
N SER A 566 -5.65 2.38 -20.20
CA SER A 566 -4.53 2.85 -19.39
C SER A 566 -4.29 4.36 -19.52
N ALA A 567 -4.14 5.04 -18.38
CA ALA A 567 -3.97 6.49 -18.31
C ALA A 567 -3.10 6.91 -17.11
N VAL A 568 -2.79 8.21 -17.05
CA VAL A 568 -2.30 8.87 -15.83
C VAL A 568 -3.45 9.58 -15.14
N GLN A 569 -3.49 9.51 -13.82
CA GLN A 569 -4.42 10.27 -12.99
C GLN A 569 -3.68 11.28 -12.11
N VAL A 570 -4.26 12.46 -11.93
CA VAL A 570 -3.76 13.55 -11.08
C VAL A 570 -4.83 13.88 -10.04
N ASP A 571 -4.44 13.88 -8.77
CA ASP A 571 -5.26 14.37 -7.66
C ASP A 571 -4.50 15.51 -6.99
N ALA A 572 -5.15 16.65 -6.79
CA ALA A 572 -4.55 17.85 -6.22
C ALA A 572 -5.24 18.23 -4.91
N HIS A 573 -4.43 18.60 -3.91
CA HIS A 573 -4.90 19.25 -2.70
C HIS A 573 -4.91 20.75 -2.90
N VAL A 574 -6.11 21.35 -3.01
CA VAL A 574 -6.27 22.77 -3.29
C VAL A 574 -6.63 23.52 -2.02
N SER A 575 -5.99 24.66 -1.79
CA SER A 575 -6.22 25.55 -0.64
C SER A 575 -7.72 25.87 -0.48
N GLY A 576 -8.27 25.53 0.68
CA GLY A 576 -9.68 25.72 1.04
C GLY A 576 -10.67 24.83 0.28
N ILE A 577 -10.21 23.76 -0.38
CA ILE A 577 -11.04 22.70 -0.99
C ILE A 577 -10.62 21.33 -0.42
N GLY A 578 -9.33 21.09 -0.28
CA GLY A 578 -8.77 19.78 0.08
C GLY A 578 -8.43 18.94 -1.16
N TRP A 579 -8.27 17.62 -0.97
CA TRP A 579 -8.08 16.66 -2.06
C TRP A 579 -9.34 16.57 -2.93
N GLN A 580 -9.18 16.71 -4.24
CA GLN A 580 -10.30 16.68 -5.20
C GLN A 580 -10.78 15.26 -5.54
N GLY A 581 -9.95 14.25 -5.30
CA GLY A 581 -10.25 12.84 -5.52
C GLY A 581 -9.92 12.36 -6.95
N TRP A 582 -9.86 11.04 -7.12
CA TRP A 582 -9.42 10.40 -8.37
C TRP A 582 -10.49 10.31 -9.48
N ASP A 583 -11.76 10.51 -9.13
CA ASP A 583 -12.93 10.22 -9.99
C ASP A 583 -13.45 11.47 -10.75
N THR A 584 -12.57 12.41 -11.09
CA THR A 584 -12.96 13.64 -11.81
C THR A 584 -13.09 13.41 -13.33
N PRO A 585 -13.93 14.21 -14.04
CA PRO A 585 -14.13 14.10 -15.50
C PRO A 585 -12.86 14.31 -16.34
N SER A 586 -11.81 14.86 -15.74
CA SER A 586 -10.51 15.15 -16.34
C SER A 586 -9.43 14.43 -15.54
N ALA A 587 -9.47 13.10 -15.47
CA ALA A 587 -8.57 12.32 -14.62
C ALA A 587 -7.08 12.71 -14.76
N SER A 588 -6.66 13.25 -15.91
CA SER A 588 -5.32 13.79 -16.20
C SER A 588 -5.05 15.25 -15.77
N GLU A 589 -5.95 15.90 -15.04
CA GLU A 589 -5.90 17.30 -14.63
C GLU A 589 -6.36 17.49 -13.18
N GLY A 590 -5.57 18.19 -12.37
CA GLY A 590 -5.82 18.41 -10.95
C GLY A 590 -5.47 19.82 -10.51
N GLY A 591 -6.44 20.48 -9.87
CA GLY A 591 -6.37 21.86 -9.41
C GLY A 591 -7.62 22.67 -9.78
N THR A 592 -7.49 23.99 -9.77
CA THR A 592 -8.53 24.94 -10.20
C THR A 592 -7.94 26.06 -11.04
N THR A 593 -8.18 26.04 -12.35
CA THR A 593 -7.83 27.14 -13.24
C THR A 593 -8.58 28.44 -12.89
N GLY A 594 -7.84 29.52 -12.57
CA GLY A 594 -8.37 30.89 -12.50
C GLY A 594 -9.21 31.24 -11.28
N GLN A 595 -9.27 30.38 -10.26
CA GLN A 595 -10.03 30.63 -9.02
C GLN A 595 -9.20 31.32 -7.93
N GLY A 596 -7.92 31.62 -8.20
CA GLY A 596 -7.01 32.22 -7.21
C GLY A 596 -6.71 31.32 -6.01
N ARG A 597 -6.86 30.00 -6.16
CA ARG A 597 -6.58 29.00 -5.12
C ARG A 597 -5.33 28.21 -5.48
N ALA A 598 -4.38 28.18 -4.55
CA ALA A 598 -3.14 27.45 -4.71
C ALA A 598 -3.33 25.94 -4.54
N VAL A 599 -2.64 25.15 -5.36
CA VAL A 599 -2.35 23.74 -5.10
C VAL A 599 -1.27 23.68 -4.02
N GLU A 600 -1.49 22.89 -2.96
CA GLU A 600 -0.56 22.72 -1.84
C GLU A 600 0.16 21.36 -1.87
N ALA A 601 -0.49 20.35 -2.46
CA ALA A 601 0.07 19.02 -2.68
C ALA A 601 -0.55 18.34 -3.91
N VAL A 602 0.13 17.34 -4.47
CA VAL A 602 -0.34 16.51 -5.59
C VAL A 602 -0.07 15.03 -5.34
N ARG A 603 -0.88 14.17 -5.95
CA ARG A 603 -0.67 12.73 -6.10
C ARG A 603 -0.91 12.33 -7.55
N LEU A 604 -0.05 11.51 -8.13
CA LEU A 604 -0.21 11.01 -9.49
C LEU A 604 -0.10 9.48 -9.48
N ARG A 605 -0.94 8.80 -10.28
CA ARG A 605 -0.85 7.35 -10.45
C ARG A 605 -1.10 6.93 -11.89
N LEU A 606 -0.56 5.79 -12.27
CA LEU A 606 -0.86 5.13 -13.54
C LEU A 606 -2.02 4.14 -13.34
N THR A 607 -2.84 3.93 -14.37
CA THR A 607 -3.95 2.96 -14.36
C THR A 607 -3.82 1.95 -15.50
N GLY A 608 -4.61 0.86 -15.44
CA GLY A 608 -4.60 -0.19 -16.46
C GLY A 608 -3.30 -0.97 -16.50
N SER A 609 -2.98 -1.55 -17.66
CA SER A 609 -1.76 -2.30 -17.89
C SER A 609 -0.50 -1.43 -17.92
N LEU A 610 -0.62 -0.12 -18.17
CA LEU A 610 0.51 0.83 -18.07
C LEU A 610 1.16 0.82 -16.67
N ALA A 611 0.36 0.68 -15.60
CA ALA A 611 0.84 0.64 -14.22
C ALA A 611 1.67 -0.63 -13.89
N LYS A 612 1.59 -1.67 -14.73
CA LYS A 612 2.39 -2.90 -14.58
C LYS A 612 3.78 -2.74 -15.19
N ASP A 613 3.92 -1.87 -16.19
CA ASP A 613 5.14 -1.70 -16.97
C ASP A 613 5.96 -0.48 -16.55
N TYR A 614 5.31 0.52 -15.94
CA TYR A 614 5.93 1.78 -15.53
C TYR A 614 5.52 2.20 -14.13
N ASP A 615 6.37 3.04 -13.54
CA ASP A 615 6.14 3.81 -12.33
C ASP A 615 6.17 5.30 -12.71
N VAL A 616 5.30 6.11 -12.09
CA VAL A 616 5.34 7.58 -12.22
C VAL A 616 5.95 8.19 -10.97
N TYR A 617 7.08 8.89 -11.16
CA TYR A 617 7.75 9.65 -10.11
C TYR A 617 7.44 11.13 -10.28
N TYR A 618 7.18 11.83 -9.19
CA TYR A 618 6.95 13.27 -9.21
C TYR A 618 7.46 13.93 -7.94
N ARG A 619 7.92 15.17 -8.06
CA ARG A 619 8.29 16.01 -6.93
C ARG A 619 7.81 17.43 -7.14
N VAL A 620 7.65 18.16 -6.05
CA VAL A 620 7.18 19.54 -6.07
C VAL A 620 8.19 20.49 -5.44
N HIS A 621 8.18 21.72 -5.92
CA HIS A 621 8.83 22.85 -5.29
C HIS A 621 7.78 23.59 -4.45
N ALA A 622 7.81 23.41 -3.13
CA ALA A 622 6.86 24.06 -2.22
C ALA A 622 7.41 25.40 -1.71
N SER A 623 6.56 26.41 -1.61
CA SER A 623 6.97 27.75 -1.15
C SER A 623 7.58 27.69 0.25
N ASN A 624 8.68 28.42 0.42
CA ASN A 624 9.51 28.44 1.64
C ASN A 624 10.10 27.07 2.07
N ILE A 625 10.06 26.03 1.23
CA ILE A 625 10.76 24.74 1.43
C ILE A 625 11.79 24.53 0.33
N GLY A 626 11.40 24.77 -0.92
CA GLY A 626 12.19 24.40 -2.10
C GLY A 626 11.74 23.06 -2.69
N TRP A 627 12.63 22.40 -3.42
CA TRP A 627 12.36 21.08 -3.97
C TRP A 627 12.25 20.04 -2.86
N MET A 628 11.17 19.27 -2.87
CA MET A 628 10.95 18.14 -1.97
C MET A 628 11.44 16.84 -2.62
N ALA A 629 11.54 15.75 -1.86
CA ALA A 629 11.93 14.45 -2.43
C ALA A 629 10.88 13.92 -3.43
N TRP A 630 11.25 12.89 -4.19
CA TRP A 630 10.36 12.25 -5.14
C TRP A 630 9.30 11.38 -4.43
N ALA A 631 8.04 11.59 -4.78
CA ALA A 631 6.94 10.68 -4.54
C ALA A 631 6.79 9.72 -5.73
N LYS A 632 6.21 8.54 -5.47
CA LYS A 632 5.98 7.49 -6.47
C LYS A 632 4.53 7.00 -6.42
N ASP A 633 3.92 6.76 -7.58
CA ASP A 633 2.69 5.96 -7.74
C ASP A 633 1.60 6.14 -6.66
N GLY A 634 1.06 7.36 -6.57
CA GLY A 634 -0.04 7.71 -5.67
C GLY A 634 0.40 8.21 -4.30
N GLU A 635 1.70 8.17 -3.98
CA GLU A 635 2.27 8.82 -2.79
C GLU A 635 2.06 10.34 -2.82
N GLU A 636 1.98 10.99 -1.67
CA GLU A 636 1.76 12.43 -1.60
C GLU A 636 3.05 13.20 -1.91
N ALA A 637 2.94 14.33 -2.61
CA ALA A 637 4.03 15.28 -2.82
C ALA A 637 3.57 16.71 -2.47
N GLY A 638 4.30 17.41 -1.61
CA GLY A 638 3.98 18.78 -1.19
C GLY A 638 3.66 18.90 0.30
N THR A 639 2.74 19.81 0.65
CA THR A 639 2.36 20.00 2.06
C THR A 639 0.86 20.22 2.22
N THR A 640 0.32 19.89 3.39
CA THR A 640 -1.06 20.26 3.76
C THR A 640 -1.08 20.91 5.14
N GLY A 641 -2.02 21.85 5.34
CA GLY A 641 -2.22 22.59 6.59
C GLY A 641 -1.17 23.68 6.89
N PHE A 642 -0.04 23.72 6.17
CA PHE A 642 1.00 24.73 6.37
C PHE A 642 0.74 26.05 5.61
N GLY A 643 -0.27 26.11 4.72
CA GLY A 643 -0.52 27.25 3.86
C GLY A 643 0.59 27.51 2.84
N ARG A 644 1.32 26.47 2.42
CA ARG A 644 2.43 26.56 1.48
C ARG A 644 1.98 26.02 0.12
N SER A 645 1.98 26.90 -0.87
CA SER A 645 1.68 26.56 -2.26
C SER A 645 2.81 25.77 -2.93
N VAL A 646 2.46 24.79 -3.76
CA VAL A 646 3.33 24.29 -4.82
C VAL A 646 3.56 25.42 -5.81
N GLU A 647 4.81 25.68 -6.18
CA GLU A 647 5.17 26.68 -7.20
C GLU A 647 5.58 26.01 -8.52
N ALA A 648 6.15 24.80 -8.44
CA ALA A 648 6.55 24.01 -9.61
C ALA A 648 6.50 22.50 -9.33
N VAL A 649 6.49 21.71 -10.41
CA VAL A 649 6.48 20.25 -10.40
C VAL A 649 7.46 19.69 -11.44
N GLN A 650 8.06 18.54 -11.12
CA GLN A 650 8.78 17.68 -12.06
C GLN A 650 8.15 16.29 -12.02
N ILE A 651 7.97 15.67 -13.19
CA ILE A 651 7.34 14.36 -13.34
C ILE A 651 8.21 13.51 -14.27
N ARG A 652 8.46 12.26 -13.90
CA ARG A 652 9.21 11.29 -14.70
C ARG A 652 8.45 9.98 -14.83
N LEU A 653 8.45 9.41 -16.03
CA LEU A 653 7.94 8.07 -16.30
C LEU A 653 9.12 7.11 -16.35
N VAL A 654 9.16 6.15 -15.42
CA VAL A 654 10.30 5.23 -15.27
C VAL A 654 9.79 3.81 -15.49
N LYS A 655 10.51 3.00 -16.28
CA LYS A 655 10.12 1.60 -16.48
C LYS A 655 10.21 0.86 -15.16
N LYS A 656 9.23 0.03 -14.86
CA LYS A 656 9.14 -0.68 -13.59
C LYS A 656 10.36 -1.60 -13.43
N GLY A 657 11.10 -1.42 -12.34
CA GLY A 657 12.35 -2.13 -12.06
C GLY A 657 13.62 -1.33 -12.36
N ASP A 658 13.53 -0.23 -13.12
CA ASP A 658 14.65 0.69 -13.32
C ASP A 658 14.89 1.55 -12.07
N ALA A 659 16.08 2.15 -11.99
CA ALA A 659 16.47 2.99 -10.86
C ALA A 659 15.56 4.22 -10.71
N SER A 660 15.22 4.56 -9.48
CA SER A 660 14.46 5.78 -9.17
C SER A 660 15.27 7.03 -9.54
N PRO A 661 14.59 8.16 -9.84
CA PRO A 661 15.28 9.42 -10.07
C PRO A 661 16.11 9.85 -8.86
N SER A 662 17.32 10.38 -9.09
CA SER A 662 18.13 10.94 -8.01
C SER A 662 17.40 12.08 -7.30
N SER A 663 17.51 12.10 -5.98
CA SER A 663 16.99 13.18 -5.12
C SER A 663 17.98 14.33 -4.97
N ASP A 664 19.10 14.33 -5.70
CA ASP A 664 20.04 15.44 -5.73
C ASP A 664 19.31 16.75 -6.06
N GLY A 665 19.58 17.77 -5.24
CA GLY A 665 18.92 19.08 -5.32
C GLY A 665 17.60 19.20 -4.58
N ALA A 666 17.13 18.18 -3.86
CA ALA A 666 16.04 18.34 -2.90
C ALA A 666 16.52 19.06 -1.62
N ASN A 667 15.72 19.99 -1.13
CA ASN A 667 15.95 20.71 0.12
C ASN A 667 15.61 19.88 1.36
N VAL A 668 14.79 18.85 1.19
CA VAL A 668 14.31 17.94 2.23
C VAL A 668 14.25 16.51 1.70
N ASP A 669 14.40 15.53 2.60
CA ASP A 669 14.42 14.09 2.29
C ASP A 669 13.04 13.44 2.20
N TYR A 670 11.97 14.20 2.49
CA TYR A 670 10.58 13.76 2.38
C TYR A 670 9.88 14.38 1.17
N ALA A 671 9.03 13.60 0.50
CA ALA A 671 8.21 14.09 -0.60
C ALA A 671 7.00 14.89 -0.12
N PHE A 672 6.50 14.58 1.08
CA PHE A 672 5.30 15.19 1.64
C PHE A 672 5.40 15.48 3.14
N LYS A 673 4.76 16.56 3.57
CA LYS A 673 4.61 16.89 5.00
C LYS A 673 3.25 17.52 5.31
N LYS A 674 2.51 16.88 6.20
CA LYS A 674 1.26 17.40 6.77
C LYS A 674 1.51 18.14 8.08
N LYS A 675 0.84 19.28 8.27
CA LYS A 675 0.91 20.02 9.54
C LYS A 675 0.32 19.16 10.65
N PRO A 676 1.01 18.96 11.78
CA PRO A 676 0.44 18.24 12.91
C PRO A 676 -0.84 18.94 13.37
N MET A 677 -1.86 18.14 13.66
CA MET A 677 -3.09 18.62 14.26
C MET A 677 -2.77 19.30 15.59
N SER A 678 -3.30 20.51 15.82
CA SER A 678 -3.03 21.26 17.06
C SER A 678 -4.31 21.63 17.80
N LEU A 679 -4.27 21.45 19.12
CA LEU A 679 -5.30 21.83 20.07
C LEU A 679 -4.78 22.99 20.94
N SER A 680 -5.64 23.98 21.20
CA SER A 680 -5.42 25.01 22.21
C SER A 680 -6.67 25.21 23.06
N TYR A 681 -6.50 25.57 24.33
CA TYR A 681 -7.63 25.81 25.24
C TYR A 681 -7.26 26.79 26.35
N ARG A 682 -8.26 27.39 26.98
CA ARG A 682 -8.11 28.29 28.12
C ARG A 682 -9.29 28.18 29.07
N ALA A 683 -9.04 28.51 30.33
CA ALA A 683 -10.07 28.56 31.37
C ALA A 683 -10.33 30.00 31.81
N HIS A 684 -11.59 30.30 32.15
CA HIS A 684 -11.97 31.44 32.96
C HIS A 684 -12.03 31.00 34.43
N VAL A 685 -11.22 31.61 35.28
CA VAL A 685 -11.13 31.25 36.71
C VAL A 685 -11.73 32.36 37.56
N SER A 686 -12.50 32.00 38.58
CA SER A 686 -13.14 32.95 39.49
C SER A 686 -12.12 33.91 40.12
N ASN A 687 -12.46 35.19 40.18
CA ASN A 687 -11.58 36.28 40.64
C ASN A 687 -10.25 36.45 39.87
N VAL A 688 -10.04 35.76 38.75
CA VAL A 688 -8.86 35.89 37.89
C VAL A 688 -9.24 36.31 36.47
N GLY A 689 -10.33 35.75 35.93
CA GLY A 689 -10.76 35.97 34.56
C GLY A 689 -10.22 34.94 33.57
N TRP A 690 -10.29 35.25 32.27
CA TRP A 690 -9.72 34.43 31.20
C TRP A 690 -8.19 34.40 31.29
N GLN A 691 -7.64 33.19 31.40
CA GLN A 691 -6.20 32.96 31.33
C GLN A 691 -5.70 32.84 29.88
N GLY A 692 -4.38 32.86 29.69
CA GLY A 692 -3.75 32.62 28.39
C GLY A 692 -4.09 31.23 27.83
N ALA A 693 -4.18 31.12 26.51
CA ALA A 693 -4.37 29.82 25.85
C ALA A 693 -3.14 28.94 26.04
N VAL A 694 -3.39 27.68 26.32
CA VAL A 694 -2.38 26.65 26.56
C VAL A 694 -2.54 25.54 25.52
N SER A 695 -1.48 24.78 25.27
CA SER A 695 -1.44 23.72 24.26
C SER A 695 -1.77 22.34 24.84
N ASP A 696 -1.83 21.34 23.97
CA ASP A 696 -2.06 19.93 24.33
C ASP A 696 -1.34 19.48 25.63
N GLY A 697 -2.13 18.96 26.56
CA GLY A 697 -1.68 18.35 27.82
C GLY A 697 -1.27 19.31 28.93
N THR A 698 -1.24 20.61 28.67
CA THR A 698 -0.82 21.63 29.65
C THR A 698 -1.98 22.06 30.57
N THR A 699 -1.70 22.49 31.78
CA THR A 699 -2.76 22.83 32.74
C THR A 699 -3.38 24.19 32.42
N ALA A 700 -4.69 24.24 32.16
CA ALA A 700 -5.48 25.47 32.18
C ALA A 700 -6.26 25.56 33.51
N GLY A 701 -6.24 26.71 34.18
CA GLY A 701 -6.86 26.90 35.48
C GLY A 701 -5.85 27.12 36.62
N THR A 702 -6.24 26.73 37.83
CA THR A 702 -5.40 26.70 39.02
C THR A 702 -5.54 25.37 39.76
N THR A 703 -4.57 24.97 40.56
CA THR A 703 -4.65 23.73 41.35
C THR A 703 -4.43 24.03 42.82
N GLY A 704 -5.36 23.63 43.69
CA GLY A 704 -5.25 23.73 45.14
C GLY A 704 -5.37 25.15 45.70
N ARG A 705 -5.93 26.09 44.93
CA ARG A 705 -6.09 27.51 45.34
C ARG A 705 -7.49 27.84 45.81
N GLY A 706 -8.46 26.92 45.68
CA GLY A 706 -9.86 27.17 45.99
C GLY A 706 -10.55 28.12 45.01
N LEU A 707 -9.97 28.33 43.81
CA LEU A 707 -10.53 29.17 42.76
C LEU A 707 -11.19 28.29 41.71
N ALA A 708 -12.49 28.48 41.52
CA ALA A 708 -13.30 27.68 40.62
C ALA A 708 -13.10 28.10 39.17
N LEU A 709 -13.05 27.13 38.27
CA LEU A 709 -13.24 27.32 36.84
C LEU A 709 -14.71 27.67 36.62
N GLU A 710 -14.97 28.78 35.94
CA GLU A 710 -16.31 29.26 35.59
C GLU A 710 -16.64 29.01 34.12
N ASP A 711 -15.63 28.99 33.24
CA ASP A 711 -15.80 28.82 31.79
C ASP A 711 -14.58 28.12 31.15
N LEU A 712 -14.80 27.35 30.09
CA LEU A 712 -13.77 26.61 29.35
C LEU A 712 -13.97 26.81 27.85
N LYS A 713 -12.92 27.29 27.17
CA LYS A 713 -12.90 27.40 25.71
C LYS A 713 -11.82 26.52 25.10
N VAL A 714 -12.17 25.76 24.08
CA VAL A 714 -11.28 24.82 23.38
C VAL A 714 -11.28 25.17 21.87
N SER A 715 -10.17 24.96 21.18
CA SER A 715 -10.03 25.25 19.75
C SER A 715 -9.08 24.24 19.10
N ILE A 716 -9.48 23.71 17.95
CA ILE A 716 -8.68 22.78 17.12
C ILE A 716 -8.46 23.43 15.76
N ASP A 717 -7.27 23.26 15.19
CA ASP A 717 -7.00 23.61 13.80
C ASP A 717 -7.59 22.55 12.85
N SER A 718 -8.91 22.63 12.59
CA SER A 718 -9.62 21.72 11.69
C SER A 718 -9.69 22.20 10.24
N SER A 719 -8.76 23.07 9.82
CA SER A 719 -8.75 23.68 8.48
C SER A 719 -8.71 22.67 7.32
N ASP A 720 -8.15 21.48 7.53
CA ASP A 720 -8.15 20.38 6.56
C ASP A 720 -9.50 19.63 6.46
N TYR A 721 -10.46 19.91 7.33
CA TYR A 721 -11.76 19.24 7.39
C TYR A 721 -12.86 20.18 6.92
N SER A 722 -13.32 20.00 5.68
CA SER A 722 -14.39 20.81 5.07
C SER A 722 -15.81 20.42 5.54
N ASP A 723 -15.95 19.38 6.38
CA ASP A 723 -17.23 18.83 6.83
C ASP A 723 -17.74 19.43 8.16
N GLY A 724 -17.14 20.52 8.63
CA GLY A 724 -17.51 21.17 9.88
C GLY A 724 -17.01 20.44 11.14
N SER A 725 -15.96 19.62 11.00
CA SER A 725 -15.28 18.98 12.13
C SER A 725 -14.84 19.99 13.19
N ALA A 726 -15.20 19.73 14.44
CA ALA A 726 -14.92 20.60 15.58
C ALA A 726 -14.73 19.82 16.88
N VAL A 727 -14.38 20.54 17.94
CA VAL A 727 -14.52 20.07 19.33
C VAL A 727 -15.76 20.70 19.94
N GLN A 728 -16.53 19.89 20.65
CA GLN A 728 -17.65 20.37 21.46
C GLN A 728 -17.35 20.25 22.95
N VAL A 729 -17.78 21.23 23.72
CA VAL A 729 -17.66 21.29 25.19
C VAL A 729 -19.06 21.38 25.77
N ASP A 730 -19.39 20.45 26.67
CA ASP A 730 -20.59 20.51 27.48
C ASP A 730 -20.18 20.59 28.94
N ALA A 731 -20.63 21.61 29.66
CA ALA A 731 -20.25 21.87 31.04
C ALA A 731 -21.45 21.69 31.98
N HIS A 732 -21.21 21.02 33.10
CA HIS A 732 -22.14 20.95 34.22
C HIS A 732 -21.85 22.12 35.17
N VAL A 733 -22.72 23.13 35.16
CA VAL A 733 -22.52 24.36 35.94
C VAL A 733 -23.36 24.35 37.21
N SER A 734 -22.76 24.78 38.33
CA SER A 734 -23.42 24.79 39.64
C SER A 734 -24.73 25.59 39.62
N GLY A 735 -25.82 24.93 40.00
CA GLY A 735 -27.18 25.48 39.99
C GLY A 735 -27.80 25.68 38.61
N ILE A 736 -27.18 25.16 37.53
CA ILE A 736 -27.74 25.14 36.16
C ILE A 736 -27.86 23.69 35.67
N GLY A 737 -26.85 22.85 35.92
CA GLY A 737 -26.74 21.51 35.36
C GLY A 737 -25.96 21.48 34.05
N TRP A 738 -26.11 20.40 33.28
CA TRP A 738 -25.52 20.25 31.94
C TRP A 738 -26.13 21.26 30.96
N GLN A 739 -25.27 21.99 30.24
CA GLN A 739 -25.70 23.00 29.27
C GLN A 739 -26.10 22.42 27.91
N GLY A 740 -25.66 21.19 27.61
CA GLY A 740 -25.95 20.47 26.37
C GLY A 740 -24.95 20.75 25.25
N TRP A 741 -25.01 19.94 24.18
CA TRP A 741 -24.06 20.00 23.06
C TRP A 741 -24.38 21.05 22.00
N ASP A 742 -25.61 21.56 21.97
CA ASP A 742 -26.14 22.42 20.91
C ASP A 742 -26.06 23.92 21.28
N THR A 743 -24.93 24.34 21.85
CA THR A 743 -24.72 25.75 22.22
C THR A 743 -24.21 26.58 21.03
N PRO A 744 -24.51 27.91 20.98
CA PRO A 744 -24.06 28.80 19.89
C PRO A 744 -22.53 28.89 19.72
N SER A 745 -21.79 28.52 20.75
CA SER A 745 -20.34 28.40 20.77
C SER A 745 -19.99 26.98 21.18
N ALA A 746 -20.24 26.01 20.30
CA ALA A 746 -20.08 24.59 20.62
C ALA A 746 -18.72 24.24 21.26
N SER A 747 -17.68 25.04 21.03
CA SER A 747 -16.34 24.88 21.60
C SER A 747 -16.08 25.64 22.93
N GLU A 748 -17.13 26.15 23.59
CA GLU A 748 -17.08 26.88 24.86
C GLU A 748 -18.21 26.41 25.80
N GLY A 749 -17.87 26.12 27.06
CA GLY A 749 -18.80 25.58 28.05
C GLY A 749 -18.53 26.13 29.45
N GLY A 750 -19.59 26.64 30.08
CA GLY A 750 -19.57 27.30 31.38
C GLY A 750 -20.33 28.63 31.38
N THR A 751 -20.02 29.49 32.34
CA THR A 751 -20.57 30.83 32.47
C THR A 751 -19.49 31.83 32.89
N THR A 752 -19.05 32.68 31.97
CA THR A 752 -18.14 33.80 32.28
C THR A 752 -18.80 34.82 33.23
N GLY A 753 -18.20 35.05 34.42
CA GLY A 753 -18.50 36.19 35.29
C GLY A 753 -19.82 36.11 36.08
N GLN A 754 -20.50 34.96 36.09
CA GLN A 754 -21.75 34.77 36.83
C GLN A 754 -21.54 34.25 38.26
N GLY A 755 -20.28 34.04 38.69
CA GLY A 755 -19.96 33.50 40.01
C GLY A 755 -20.42 32.05 40.20
N ARG A 756 -20.59 31.29 39.10
CA ARG A 756 -21.01 29.89 39.11
C ARG A 756 -19.85 29.01 38.66
N ALA A 757 -19.53 28.01 39.48
CA ALA A 757 -18.48 27.07 39.18
C ALA A 757 -18.94 26.01 38.18
N VAL A 758 -18.05 25.61 37.27
CA VAL A 758 -18.15 24.34 36.54
C VAL A 758 -17.77 23.22 37.51
N GLU A 759 -18.58 22.17 37.57
CA GLU A 759 -18.39 21.01 38.45
C GLU A 759 -17.97 19.76 37.67
N ALA A 760 -18.37 19.65 36.40
CA ALA A 760 -17.95 18.60 35.47
C ALA A 760 -17.97 19.10 34.02
N VAL A 761 -17.26 18.40 33.13
CA VAL A 761 -17.24 18.66 31.68
C VAL A 761 -17.29 17.37 30.88
N ARG A 762 -17.84 17.45 29.66
CA ARG A 762 -17.72 16.45 28.60
C ARG A 762 -17.19 17.11 27.34
N LEU A 763 -16.22 16.49 26.68
CA LEU A 763 -15.67 16.98 25.41
C LEU A 763 -15.76 15.89 24.36
N ARG A 764 -16.21 16.23 23.16
CA ARG A 764 -16.23 15.28 22.03
C ARG A 764 -15.79 15.94 20.74
N LEU A 765 -15.28 15.14 19.82
CA LEU A 765 -14.99 15.56 18.44
C LEU A 765 -16.20 15.30 17.55
N THR A 766 -16.38 16.13 16.53
CA THR A 766 -17.45 15.98 15.52
C THR A 766 -16.86 15.88 14.11
N GLY A 767 -17.71 15.51 13.14
CA GLY A 767 -17.30 15.37 11.73
C GLY A 767 -16.31 14.24 11.52
N SER A 768 -15.52 14.33 10.45
CA SER A 768 -14.50 13.34 10.11
C SER A 768 -13.28 13.39 11.03
N LEU A 769 -13.05 14.48 11.77
CA LEU A 769 -12.02 14.54 12.81
C LEU A 769 -12.24 13.47 13.89
N ALA A 770 -13.49 13.19 14.24
CA ALA A 770 -13.85 12.15 15.22
C ALA A 770 -13.54 10.71 14.75
N LYS A 771 -13.26 10.51 13.46
CA LYS A 771 -12.83 9.21 12.92
C LYS A 771 -11.33 9.00 13.09
N ASP A 772 -10.55 10.08 13.06
CA ASP A 772 -9.09 10.04 13.04
C ASP A 772 -8.46 10.27 14.42
N TYR A 773 -9.16 11.00 15.31
CA TYR A 773 -8.67 11.39 16.63
C TYR A 773 -9.67 11.05 17.75
N ASP A 774 -9.13 10.96 18.95
CA ASP A 774 -9.82 10.93 20.24
C ASP A 774 -9.43 12.20 21.01
N VAL A 775 -10.36 12.75 21.80
CA VAL A 775 -10.06 13.79 22.80
C VAL A 775 -10.03 13.17 24.19
N TYR A 776 -8.88 13.29 24.86
CA TYR A 776 -8.69 12.88 26.26
C TYR A 776 -8.64 14.10 27.15
N TYR A 777 -9.34 14.09 28.27
CA TYR A 777 -9.34 15.20 29.20
C TYR A 777 -9.44 14.72 30.64
N ARG A 778 -8.80 15.46 31.55
CA ARG A 778 -8.97 15.27 32.98
C ARG A 778 -9.06 16.60 33.69
N VAL A 779 -9.64 16.58 34.87
CA VAL A 779 -9.91 17.78 35.64
C VAL A 779 -9.34 17.65 37.05
N HIS A 780 -9.01 18.80 37.63
CA HIS A 780 -8.67 18.92 39.04
C HIS A 780 -9.90 19.43 39.79
N ALA A 781 -10.59 18.57 40.53
CA ALA A 781 -11.76 18.93 41.31
C ALA A 781 -11.37 19.32 42.75
N SER A 782 -11.96 20.38 43.27
CA SER A 782 -11.73 20.82 44.65
C SER A 782 -12.04 19.68 45.66
N ASN A 783 -11.20 19.53 46.68
CA ASN A 783 -11.26 18.46 47.71
C ASN A 783 -11.06 17.02 47.20
N ILE A 784 -10.78 16.81 45.91
CA ILE A 784 -10.50 15.48 45.33
C ILE A 784 -9.10 15.46 44.71
N GLY A 785 -8.77 16.48 43.92
CA GLY A 785 -7.52 16.56 43.18
C GLY A 785 -7.69 16.20 41.71
N TRP A 786 -6.61 15.77 41.06
CA TRP A 786 -6.64 15.28 39.67
C TRP A 786 -7.40 13.97 39.57
N MET A 787 -8.44 13.96 38.74
CA MET A 787 -9.24 12.77 38.43
C MET A 787 -8.64 12.01 37.24
N ALA A 788 -9.12 10.78 36.99
CA ALA A 788 -8.67 9.99 35.85
C ALA A 788 -9.02 10.65 34.52
N TRP A 789 -8.35 10.25 33.45
CA TRP A 789 -8.62 10.75 32.11
C TRP A 789 -9.95 10.19 31.58
N ALA A 790 -10.85 11.08 31.20
CA ALA A 790 -12.03 10.80 30.38
C ALA A 790 -11.67 10.84 28.90
N LYS A 791 -12.45 10.11 28.09
CA LYS A 791 -12.33 10.06 26.64
C LYS A 791 -13.67 10.38 25.98
N ASP A 792 -13.65 11.16 24.89
CA ASP A 792 -14.74 11.30 23.91
C ASP A 792 -16.18 11.28 24.49
N GLY A 793 -16.56 12.34 25.19
CA GLY A 793 -17.91 12.52 25.71
C GLY A 793 -18.16 11.89 27.07
N GLU A 794 -17.21 11.12 27.62
CA GLU A 794 -17.25 10.66 29.02
C GLU A 794 -17.24 11.84 30.00
N GLU A 795 -17.83 11.67 31.19
CA GLU A 795 -17.86 12.74 32.18
C GLU A 795 -16.50 12.88 32.88
N ALA A 796 -16.05 14.13 33.08
CA ALA A 796 -14.88 14.45 33.88
C ALA A 796 -15.25 15.48 34.95
N GLY A 797 -15.06 15.16 36.24
CA GLY A 797 -15.40 16.02 37.37
C GLY A 797 -16.40 15.41 38.32
N THR A 798 -17.27 16.21 38.92
CA THR A 798 -18.29 15.71 39.85
C THR A 798 -19.67 16.27 39.57
N THR A 799 -20.69 15.46 39.86
CA THR A 799 -22.10 15.90 39.82
C THR A 799 -22.71 15.75 41.21
N GLY A 800 -23.35 16.81 41.70
CA GLY A 800 -24.07 16.80 42.99
C GLY A 800 -23.19 16.73 44.24
N MET A 801 -21.86 16.78 44.10
CA MET A 801 -20.90 16.74 45.22
C MET A 801 -20.46 18.13 45.70
N SER A 802 -20.88 19.21 45.03
CA SER A 802 -20.46 20.59 45.30
C SER A 802 -18.93 20.77 45.26
N CYS A 803 -18.26 20.05 44.37
CA CYS A 803 -16.82 20.18 44.12
C CYS A 803 -16.63 20.92 42.79
N SER A 804 -16.21 22.19 42.87
CA SER A 804 -15.86 22.97 41.68
C SER A 804 -14.59 22.42 41.02
N LEU A 805 -14.53 22.43 39.70
CA LEU A 805 -13.29 22.27 38.96
C LEU A 805 -12.39 23.48 39.22
N GLU A 806 -11.09 23.26 39.37
CA GLU A 806 -10.09 24.33 39.48
C GLU A 806 -9.20 24.41 38.24
N ALA A 807 -8.95 23.26 37.59
CA ALA A 807 -8.15 23.16 36.38
C ALA A 807 -8.57 21.99 35.47
N VAL A 808 -8.12 22.05 34.22
CA VAL A 808 -8.33 21.02 33.20
C VAL A 808 -7.05 20.80 32.38
N GLN A 809 -6.85 19.56 31.94
CA GLN A 809 -5.88 19.18 30.92
C GLN A 809 -6.59 18.46 29.79
N ILE A 810 -6.27 18.79 28.54
CA ILE A 810 -6.93 18.24 27.34
C ILE A 810 -5.85 17.84 26.35
N LYS A 811 -5.98 16.65 25.77
CA LYS A 811 -5.08 16.10 24.75
C LYS A 811 -5.88 15.64 23.53
N LEU A 812 -5.36 15.92 22.34
CA LEU A 812 -5.89 15.43 21.08
C LEU A 812 -4.97 14.35 20.54
N ILE A 813 -5.45 13.11 20.51
CA ILE A 813 -4.60 11.95 20.23
C ILE A 813 -5.14 11.21 19.02
N LYS A 814 -4.27 10.93 18.04
CA LYS A 814 -4.66 10.14 16.86
C LYS A 814 -5.08 8.74 17.31
N LYS A 815 -6.21 8.23 16.80
CA LYS A 815 -6.69 6.89 17.13
C LYS A 815 -5.61 5.85 16.83
N GLY A 816 -5.39 4.93 17.76
CA GLY A 816 -4.34 3.90 17.69
C GLY A 816 -2.96 4.35 18.20
N ALA A 817 -2.76 5.63 18.52
CA ALA A 817 -1.55 6.09 19.21
C ALA A 817 -1.62 5.80 20.72
N SER A 818 -0.46 5.82 21.39
CA SER A 818 -0.38 5.73 22.85
C SER A 818 -1.14 6.90 23.50
N HIS A 819 -2.02 6.59 24.44
CA HIS A 819 -2.84 7.56 25.15
C HIS A 819 -2.62 7.51 26.67
N PRO A 820 -3.04 8.53 27.43
CA PRO A 820 -3.02 8.50 28.89
C PRO A 820 -3.81 7.32 29.44
N ASP A 821 -3.39 6.83 30.61
CA ASP A 821 -4.13 5.82 31.34
C ASP A 821 -5.51 6.38 31.77
N THR A 822 -6.56 5.69 31.34
CA THR A 822 -7.96 5.98 31.68
C THR A 822 -8.45 5.08 32.82
N SER A 823 -7.56 4.30 33.44
CA SER A 823 -7.89 3.53 34.65
C SER A 823 -8.21 4.47 35.82
N GLY A 824 -9.31 4.20 36.52
CA GLY A 824 -9.82 5.02 37.63
C GLY A 824 -11.15 5.70 37.31
N TYR A 825 -11.50 6.71 38.12
CA TYR A 825 -12.78 7.43 38.00
C TYR A 825 -12.53 8.83 37.48
N SER A 826 -12.94 9.09 36.23
CA SER A 826 -12.94 10.44 35.65
C SER A 826 -14.10 11.28 36.19
N HIS A 827 -15.18 10.62 36.58
CA HIS A 827 -16.39 11.23 37.14
C HIS A 827 -16.80 10.60 38.47
N LEU A 828 -17.31 11.42 39.38
CA LEU A 828 -17.93 10.99 40.63
C LEU A 828 -19.28 11.69 40.86
N GLU A 829 -20.27 10.92 41.27
CA GLU A 829 -21.56 11.41 41.76
C GLU A 829 -21.89 10.77 43.11
N ILE A 830 -22.73 11.45 43.92
CA ILE A 830 -23.15 10.87 45.20
C ILE A 830 -23.97 9.60 44.94
N PRO A 831 -23.51 8.42 45.41
CA PRO A 831 -24.24 7.17 45.23
C PRO A 831 -25.58 7.19 45.97
N THR A 832 -26.53 6.38 45.50
CA THR A 832 -27.80 6.18 46.19
C THR A 832 -27.74 4.95 47.09
N VAL A 833 -28.56 4.94 48.14
CA VAL A 833 -28.75 3.79 49.03
C VAL A 833 -30.24 3.50 49.19
N THR A 834 -30.60 2.23 49.10
CA THR A 834 -31.92 1.71 49.47
C THR A 834 -31.77 0.74 50.63
N TYR A 835 -32.74 0.75 51.55
CA TYR A 835 -32.69 -0.14 52.72
C TYR A 835 -34.08 -0.51 53.23
N SER A 836 -34.16 -1.62 53.95
CA SER A 836 -35.38 -2.11 54.57
C SER A 836 -35.08 -2.76 55.91
N SER A 837 -36.09 -2.82 56.76
CA SER A 837 -36.07 -3.45 58.07
C SER A 837 -37.17 -4.52 58.14
N GLN A 838 -36.90 -5.59 58.88
CA GLN A 838 -37.88 -6.62 59.16
C GLN A 838 -38.63 -6.28 60.45
N VAL A 839 -39.95 -6.31 60.42
CA VAL A 839 -40.84 -5.98 61.54
C VAL A 839 -41.86 -7.12 61.67
N LYS A 840 -41.99 -7.73 62.86
CA LYS A 840 -42.89 -8.88 63.11
C LYS A 840 -42.71 -10.01 62.08
N GLY A 841 -41.45 -10.39 61.81
CA GLY A 841 -41.12 -11.45 60.86
C GLY A 841 -41.26 -11.09 59.38
N ALA A 842 -41.86 -9.95 59.02
CA ALA A 842 -42.05 -9.52 57.64
C ALA A 842 -41.14 -8.36 57.24
N TRP A 843 -40.57 -8.40 56.03
CA TRP A 843 -39.79 -7.29 55.48
C TRP A 843 -40.72 -6.17 55.01
N GLN A 844 -40.38 -4.93 55.38
CA GLN A 844 -41.06 -3.75 54.85
C GLN A 844 -40.59 -3.42 53.43
N ASN A 845 -41.30 -2.52 52.76
CA ASN A 845 -40.85 -1.94 51.50
C ASN A 845 -39.50 -1.24 51.69
N SER A 846 -38.63 -1.33 50.67
CA SER A 846 -37.37 -0.60 50.68
C SER A 846 -37.62 0.89 50.58
N VAL A 847 -36.89 1.67 51.37
CA VAL A 847 -36.96 3.13 51.41
C VAL A 847 -35.67 3.73 50.85
N SER A 848 -35.76 4.99 50.45
CA SER A 848 -34.62 5.74 49.88
C SER A 848 -33.76 6.39 50.97
N ALA A 849 -32.60 6.91 50.57
CA ALA A 849 -31.68 7.62 51.44
C ALA A 849 -32.38 8.68 52.32
N GLY A 850 -32.27 8.54 53.63
CA GLY A 850 -32.81 9.45 54.62
C GLY A 850 -34.26 9.19 55.04
N GLU A 851 -34.99 8.30 54.38
CA GLU A 851 -36.35 7.91 54.77
C GLU A 851 -36.33 6.93 55.96
N MET A 852 -37.42 6.82 56.71
CA MET A 852 -37.47 5.92 57.87
C MET A 852 -37.84 4.50 57.46
N SER A 853 -37.08 3.51 57.92
CA SER A 853 -37.43 2.08 57.82
C SER A 853 -37.62 1.49 59.22
N GLY A 854 -38.75 0.85 59.49
CA GLY A 854 -39.14 0.30 60.78
C GLY A 854 -40.47 0.87 61.32
N THR A 855 -40.56 1.01 62.64
CA THR A 855 -41.66 1.68 63.36
C THR A 855 -41.09 2.67 64.37
N THR A 856 -41.86 3.67 64.80
CA THR A 856 -41.43 4.61 65.86
C THR A 856 -42.54 4.73 66.90
N GLY A 857 -42.20 4.57 68.18
CA GLY A 857 -43.15 4.78 69.30
C GLY A 857 -44.23 3.71 69.45
N GLN A 858 -44.10 2.57 68.77
CA GLN A 858 -45.11 1.48 68.80
C GLN A 858 -44.70 0.31 69.70
N GLY A 859 -43.52 0.34 70.32
CA GLY A 859 -42.96 -0.78 71.08
C GLY A 859 -42.47 -1.95 70.23
N ILE A 860 -42.59 -1.90 68.91
CA ILE A 860 -42.30 -3.04 68.01
C ILE A 860 -40.82 -2.99 67.56
N PRO A 861 -39.99 -4.01 67.88
CA PRO A 861 -38.61 -4.09 67.41
C PRO A 861 -38.50 -4.40 65.93
N ILE A 862 -37.41 -3.94 65.32
CA ILE A 862 -36.91 -4.58 64.10
C ILE A 862 -36.16 -5.86 64.47
N THR A 863 -36.28 -6.87 63.63
CA THR A 863 -35.62 -8.19 63.77
C THR A 863 -34.60 -8.45 62.66
N GLY A 864 -34.50 -7.55 61.69
CA GLY A 864 -33.56 -7.65 60.58
C GLY A 864 -33.39 -6.34 59.82
N PHE A 865 -32.32 -6.26 59.04
CA PHE A 865 -31.92 -5.10 58.25
C PHE A 865 -31.26 -5.54 56.94
N SER A 866 -31.52 -4.81 55.87
CA SER A 866 -30.85 -4.96 54.57
C SER A 866 -30.62 -3.58 53.96
N ALA A 867 -29.45 -3.36 53.37
CA ALA A 867 -29.12 -2.12 52.68
C ALA A 867 -28.31 -2.41 51.42
N LYS A 868 -28.57 -1.66 50.35
CA LYS A 868 -27.91 -1.79 49.06
C LYS A 868 -27.53 -0.41 48.51
N THR A 869 -26.30 -0.30 48.00
CA THR A 869 -25.83 0.88 47.28
C THR A 869 -25.97 0.69 45.78
N CYS A 870 -26.36 1.75 45.07
CA CYS A 870 -26.25 1.84 43.62
C CYS A 870 -25.23 2.94 43.31
N SER A 871 -24.08 2.55 42.77
CA SER A 871 -22.95 3.43 42.47
C SER A 871 -22.21 2.96 41.23
N SER A 872 -21.64 3.91 40.49
CA SER A 872 -20.62 3.70 39.46
C SER A 872 -19.23 3.42 40.05
N VAL A 873 -19.03 3.67 41.35
CA VAL A 873 -17.77 3.45 42.06
C VAL A 873 -17.76 2.06 42.69
N ALA A 874 -16.66 1.32 42.48
CA ALA A 874 -16.52 -0.03 43.00
C ALA A 874 -16.59 -0.07 44.53
N GLY A 875 -17.33 -1.04 45.07
CA GLY A 875 -17.56 -1.15 46.50
C GLY A 875 -19.01 -1.43 46.85
N GLY A 876 -19.32 -1.37 48.13
CA GLY A 876 -20.68 -1.60 48.62
C GLY A 876 -20.90 -1.11 50.04
N ILE A 877 -22.04 -1.49 50.61
CA ILE A 877 -22.41 -1.19 51.99
C ILE A 877 -22.41 -2.47 52.82
N ASN A 878 -21.73 -2.44 53.96
CA ASN A 878 -21.62 -3.54 54.91
C ASN A 878 -22.36 -3.19 56.19
N TYR A 879 -23.04 -4.15 56.82
CA TYR A 879 -23.75 -3.94 58.07
C TYR A 879 -23.71 -5.16 59.00
N GLN A 880 -23.72 -4.88 60.30
CA GLN A 880 -23.79 -5.86 61.38
C GLN A 880 -24.91 -5.47 62.34
N LEU A 881 -25.59 -6.47 62.91
CA LEU A 881 -26.62 -6.28 63.92
C LEU A 881 -26.14 -6.83 65.26
N HIS A 882 -26.47 -6.14 66.34
CA HIS A 882 -26.38 -6.65 67.69
C HIS A 882 -27.77 -7.15 68.09
N LEU A 883 -27.93 -8.46 68.29
CA LEU A 883 -29.21 -9.05 68.69
C LEU A 883 -29.22 -9.35 70.19
N SER A 884 -30.34 -9.15 70.86
CA SER A 884 -30.48 -9.18 72.33
C SER A 884 -29.88 -10.41 73.05
N ASN A 885 -30.02 -11.63 72.51
CA ASN A 885 -29.48 -12.86 73.11
C ASN A 885 -28.32 -13.50 72.32
N VAL A 886 -27.78 -12.80 71.33
CA VAL A 886 -26.73 -13.34 70.44
C VAL A 886 -25.48 -12.46 70.46
N GLY A 887 -25.64 -11.14 70.58
CA GLY A 887 -24.56 -10.18 70.37
C GLY A 887 -24.38 -9.80 68.90
N TRP A 888 -23.16 -9.39 68.53
CA TRP A 888 -22.83 -8.97 67.16
C TRP A 888 -22.80 -10.14 66.17
N THR A 889 -23.50 -10.00 65.05
CA THR A 889 -23.51 -10.99 63.97
C THR A 889 -22.27 -10.88 63.07
N SER A 890 -22.04 -11.91 62.24
CA SER A 890 -20.93 -11.96 61.26
C SER A 890 -21.04 -10.95 60.10
N GLY A 891 -22.07 -10.12 60.08
CA GLY A 891 -22.29 -9.08 59.08
C GLY A 891 -22.77 -9.58 57.73
N LYS A 892 -23.38 -8.66 56.97
CA LYS A 892 -23.85 -8.84 55.59
C LYS A 892 -23.55 -7.61 54.76
N SER A 893 -23.64 -7.76 53.45
CA SER A 893 -23.27 -6.71 52.50
C SER A 893 -24.25 -6.59 51.36
N ASN A 894 -24.49 -5.34 50.95
CA ASN A 894 -25.05 -4.92 49.68
C ASN A 894 -26.31 -5.67 49.19
N GLY A 895 -27.35 -5.65 50.00
CA GLY A 895 -28.69 -6.18 49.70
C GLY A 895 -28.99 -7.50 50.41
N ASP A 896 -27.98 -8.19 50.93
CA ASP A 896 -28.15 -9.43 51.68
C ASP A 896 -29.01 -9.22 52.93
N GLN A 897 -30.09 -9.96 53.05
CA GLN A 897 -30.92 -9.90 54.25
C GLN A 897 -30.18 -10.45 55.46
N LEU A 898 -30.10 -9.64 56.53
CA LEU A 898 -29.58 -10.04 57.83
C LEU A 898 -30.71 -9.94 58.85
N SER A 899 -31.20 -11.09 59.32
CA SER A 899 -32.29 -11.17 60.30
C SER A 899 -32.03 -12.22 61.36
N SER A 900 -32.75 -12.11 62.48
CA SER A 900 -32.81 -13.15 63.50
C SER A 900 -33.63 -14.35 63.00
N ALA A 901 -33.18 -15.57 63.32
CA ALA A 901 -33.96 -16.80 63.06
C ALA A 901 -35.20 -16.93 63.96
N THR A 902 -35.29 -16.16 65.06
CA THR A 902 -36.39 -16.18 66.03
C THR A 902 -36.89 -14.76 66.31
N GLU A 903 -38.20 -14.55 66.32
CA GLU A 903 -38.79 -13.22 66.60
C GLU A 903 -38.48 -12.68 68.01
N SER A 904 -37.97 -13.53 68.90
CA SER A 904 -37.50 -13.16 70.24
C SER A 904 -36.16 -12.40 70.27
N ASN A 905 -35.40 -12.41 69.17
CA ASN A 905 -34.08 -11.78 69.10
C ASN A 905 -34.18 -10.43 68.38
N SER A 906 -34.61 -9.40 69.12
CA SER A 906 -34.69 -8.02 68.63
C SER A 906 -33.31 -7.44 68.35
N VAL A 907 -33.23 -6.54 67.36
CA VAL A 907 -32.03 -5.74 67.10
C VAL A 907 -31.91 -4.67 68.18
N GLU A 908 -30.77 -4.59 68.86
CA GLU A 908 -30.48 -3.57 69.88
C GLU A 908 -29.53 -2.49 69.35
N ALA A 909 -28.63 -2.84 68.43
CA ALA A 909 -27.72 -1.90 67.79
C ALA A 909 -27.35 -2.33 66.36
N ILE A 910 -26.88 -1.38 65.57
CA ILE A 910 -26.43 -1.56 64.20
C ILE A 910 -25.06 -0.91 63.97
N LYS A 911 -24.23 -1.52 63.13
CA LYS A 911 -23.07 -0.91 62.49
C LYS A 911 -23.26 -0.95 60.99
N VAL A 912 -22.94 0.14 60.30
CA VAL A 912 -22.99 0.27 58.84
C VAL A 912 -21.72 0.95 58.35
N SER A 913 -21.08 0.40 57.33
CA SER A 913 -19.82 0.92 56.74
C SER A 913 -19.83 0.76 55.23
N LEU A 914 -18.97 1.48 54.52
CA LEU A 914 -18.74 1.29 53.09
C LEU A 914 -17.48 0.43 52.88
N SER A 915 -17.40 -0.24 51.72
CA SER A 915 -16.26 -1.05 51.29
C SER A 915 -15.80 -0.65 49.88
N GLY A 916 -14.61 -1.14 49.49
CA GLY A 916 -14.00 -0.81 48.19
C GLY A 916 -13.66 0.68 48.06
N ASP A 917 -13.56 1.15 46.82
CA ASP A 917 -13.26 2.56 46.50
C ASP A 917 -14.36 3.51 46.99
N LEU A 918 -15.60 3.00 47.11
CA LEU A 918 -16.72 3.76 47.63
C LEU A 918 -16.43 4.37 49.01
N ALA A 919 -15.68 3.67 49.87
CA ALA A 919 -15.30 4.14 51.20
C ALA A 919 -14.24 5.27 51.18
N THR A 920 -13.51 5.41 50.07
CA THR A 920 -12.51 6.46 49.85
C THR A 920 -13.18 7.80 49.54
N TYR A 921 -14.25 7.78 48.73
CA TYR A 921 -14.90 9.00 48.23
C TYR A 921 -16.16 9.40 49.00
N PHE A 922 -16.75 8.49 49.78
CA PHE A 922 -18.01 8.71 50.48
C PHE A 922 -17.98 8.28 51.95
N ASP A 923 -18.90 8.87 52.73
CA ASP A 923 -19.21 8.46 54.09
C ASP A 923 -20.65 7.94 54.15
N VAL A 924 -20.88 6.86 54.92
CA VAL A 924 -22.23 6.40 55.27
C VAL A 924 -22.60 6.88 56.65
N TRP A 925 -23.66 7.68 56.71
CA TRP A 925 -24.26 8.18 57.94
C TRP A 925 -25.54 7.43 58.26
N TYR A 926 -25.73 7.04 59.51
CA TYR A 926 -26.93 6.33 59.95
C TYR A 926 -27.26 6.64 61.40
N ARG A 927 -28.53 6.47 61.75
CA ARG A 927 -29.03 6.58 63.13
C ARG A 927 -30.19 5.63 63.35
N VAL A 928 -30.52 5.40 64.61
CA VAL A 928 -31.61 4.51 65.01
C VAL A 928 -32.56 5.17 65.99
N HIS A 929 -33.81 4.71 65.97
CA HIS A 929 -34.82 5.02 66.97
C HIS A 929 -34.89 3.86 67.96
N VAL A 930 -34.59 4.11 69.23
CA VAL A 930 -34.59 3.10 70.29
C VAL A 930 -35.87 3.20 71.12
N ASP A 931 -36.44 2.06 71.50
CA ASP A 931 -37.69 2.00 72.24
C ASP A 931 -37.59 2.72 73.61
N ASN A 932 -38.63 3.49 73.95
CA ASN A 932 -38.70 4.35 75.15
C ASN A 932 -37.55 5.38 75.30
N VAL A 933 -36.79 5.62 74.24
CA VAL A 933 -35.70 6.60 74.19
C VAL A 933 -35.91 7.63 73.09
N GLY A 934 -36.22 7.19 71.87
CA GLY A 934 -36.36 8.06 70.70
C GLY A 934 -35.21 7.93 69.70
N TRP A 935 -35.08 8.90 68.80
CA TRP A 935 -33.98 8.98 67.84
C TRP A 935 -32.66 9.33 68.54
N LEU A 936 -31.65 8.50 68.35
CA LEU A 936 -30.27 8.79 68.74
C LEU A 936 -29.55 9.63 67.67
N GLY A 937 -28.36 10.13 68.02
CA GLY A 937 -27.51 10.89 67.10
C GLY A 937 -27.08 10.10 65.86
N TRP A 938 -26.72 10.82 64.80
CA TRP A 938 -26.10 10.26 63.61
C TRP A 938 -24.68 9.77 63.90
N THR A 939 -24.37 8.57 63.45
CA THR A 939 -23.03 7.99 63.46
C THR A 939 -22.63 7.62 62.04
N ARG A 940 -21.36 7.25 61.83
CA ARG A 940 -20.86 6.88 60.50
C ARG A 940 -19.85 5.74 60.51
N ASN A 941 -19.66 5.14 59.34
CA ASN A 941 -18.51 4.28 59.01
C ASN A 941 -18.15 3.24 60.09
N GLY A 942 -19.12 2.42 60.50
CA GLY A 942 -18.93 1.28 61.41
C GLY A 942 -19.03 1.59 62.90
N ALA A 943 -19.21 2.87 63.30
CA ALA A 943 -19.43 3.22 64.70
C ALA A 943 -20.84 2.82 65.18
N VAL A 944 -20.99 2.36 66.42
CA VAL A 944 -22.26 1.79 66.92
C VAL A 944 -23.40 2.81 66.95
N ALA A 945 -24.58 2.42 66.46
CA ALA A 945 -25.85 3.11 66.71
C ALA A 945 -26.84 2.20 67.44
N GLY A 946 -27.41 2.65 68.56
CA GLY A 946 -28.40 1.87 69.34
C GLY A 946 -28.00 1.65 70.80
N SER A 947 -28.17 0.44 71.32
CA SER A 947 -27.79 0.04 72.67
C SER A 947 -27.15 -1.34 72.69
N THR A 948 -26.18 -1.55 73.58
CA THR A 948 -25.60 -2.88 73.81
C THR A 948 -25.73 -3.22 75.28
N GLY A 949 -26.44 -4.30 75.60
CA GLY A 949 -26.47 -4.87 76.96
C GLY A 949 -27.53 -4.33 77.93
N TYR A 950 -28.51 -3.56 77.44
CA TYR A 950 -29.63 -3.06 78.25
C TYR A 950 -30.99 -3.65 77.88
N GLY A 951 -31.09 -4.51 76.86
CA GLY A 951 -32.37 -5.12 76.50
C GLY A 951 -33.35 -4.17 75.78
N THR A 952 -32.92 -2.97 75.38
CA THR A 952 -33.78 -2.04 74.61
C THR A 952 -33.52 -2.16 73.12
N HIS A 953 -34.59 -2.29 72.36
CA HIS A 953 -34.54 -2.58 70.94
C HIS A 953 -34.64 -1.35 70.05
N VAL A 954 -34.01 -1.46 68.88
CA VAL A 954 -34.19 -0.57 67.74
C VAL A 954 -35.56 -0.82 67.13
N GLN A 955 -36.31 0.26 66.91
CA GLN A 955 -37.60 0.24 66.23
C GLN A 955 -37.50 0.72 64.78
N ALA A 956 -36.55 1.62 64.47
CA ALA A 956 -36.35 2.13 63.11
C ALA A 956 -34.91 2.59 62.85
N VAL A 957 -34.55 2.67 61.56
CA VAL A 957 -33.24 3.09 61.05
C VAL A 957 -33.40 4.15 59.97
N GLN A 958 -32.45 5.10 59.90
CA GLN A 958 -32.24 6.00 58.76
C GLN A 958 -30.79 5.90 58.27
N VAL A 959 -30.56 5.92 56.96
CA VAL A 959 -29.23 5.85 56.33
C VAL A 959 -29.11 6.90 55.22
N ARG A 960 -27.98 7.60 55.14
CA ARG A 960 -27.63 8.59 54.11
C ARG A 960 -26.18 8.40 53.66
N LEU A 961 -25.90 8.72 52.40
CA LEU A 961 -24.54 8.80 51.86
C LEU A 961 -24.19 10.27 51.61
N THR A 962 -22.95 10.64 51.92
CA THR A 962 -22.42 11.98 51.66
C THR A 962 -21.03 11.85 51.06
N ARG A 963 -20.53 12.89 50.39
CA ARG A 963 -19.10 12.96 50.04
C ARG A 963 -18.24 12.79 51.29
N LYS A 964 -17.02 12.27 51.12
CA LYS A 964 -16.07 12.08 52.20
C LYS A 964 -15.85 13.38 52.97
N GLY A 965 -15.95 13.32 54.30
CA GLY A 965 -15.71 14.47 55.16
C GLY A 965 -16.78 15.56 55.12
N ALA A 966 -17.90 15.35 54.44
CA ALA A 966 -19.04 16.27 54.55
C ALA A 966 -19.62 16.29 55.97
N ASN A 967 -20.31 17.40 56.28
CA ASN A 967 -21.03 17.55 57.54
C ASN A 967 -22.09 16.46 57.72
N ALA A 968 -22.28 16.04 58.97
CA ALA A 968 -23.31 15.07 59.32
C ALA A 968 -24.72 15.55 58.91
N PRO A 969 -25.65 14.65 58.54
CA PRO A 969 -27.02 15.04 58.20
C PRO A 969 -27.82 15.68 59.34
N GLY A 970 -27.34 15.59 60.57
CA GLY A 970 -27.94 16.16 61.77
C GLY A 970 -27.03 15.98 62.98
N SER A 971 -27.57 16.14 64.20
CA SER A 971 -26.81 15.97 65.44
C SER A 971 -26.13 14.60 65.53
N THR A 972 -24.85 14.59 65.88
CA THR A 972 -24.02 13.38 66.11
C THR A 972 -23.86 13.05 67.59
N VAL A 973 -24.54 13.79 68.46
CA VAL A 973 -24.47 13.61 69.91
C VAL A 973 -25.18 12.32 70.31
N SER A 974 -24.55 11.49 71.14
CA SER A 974 -25.11 10.25 71.70
C SER A 974 -25.73 9.29 70.66
N PRO A 975 -24.97 8.77 69.67
CA PRO A 975 -25.49 7.81 68.70
C PRO A 975 -25.75 6.41 69.30
N CYS A 976 -25.13 6.12 70.45
CA CYS A 976 -25.29 4.89 71.21
C CYS A 976 -25.62 5.20 72.67
N LEU A 977 -26.49 4.41 73.28
CA LEU A 977 -26.74 4.46 74.72
C LEU A 977 -25.49 4.02 75.47
N LEU A 978 -25.06 4.88 76.38
CA LEU A 978 -23.88 4.69 77.22
C LEU A 978 -24.33 4.16 78.59
N GLY A 979 -25.29 4.82 79.23
CA GLY A 979 -25.81 4.39 80.54
C GLY A 979 -27.18 3.72 80.48
N GLN A 980 -27.66 3.27 81.65
CA GLN A 980 -28.98 2.67 81.81
C GLN A 980 -30.09 3.58 81.24
N PRO A 981 -31.02 3.06 80.41
CA PRO A 981 -32.18 3.81 79.96
C PRO A 981 -33.16 4.07 81.12
N SER A 982 -33.87 5.20 81.08
CA SER A 982 -34.80 5.62 82.14
C SER A 982 -35.95 4.62 82.38
N ALA A 983 -36.35 3.87 81.35
CA ALA A 983 -37.37 2.83 81.44
C ALA A 983 -37.02 1.70 82.42
N PHE A 984 -35.73 1.40 82.61
CA PHE A 984 -35.25 0.36 83.51
C PHE A 984 -35.01 0.85 84.94
N ALA A 985 -35.32 2.12 85.23
CA ALA A 985 -35.12 2.67 86.56
C ALA A 985 -36.05 1.97 87.57
N ASN A 986 -35.48 1.49 88.69
CA ASN A 986 -36.25 0.94 89.80
C ASN A 986 -37.01 2.07 90.55
N PRO A 987 -37.93 1.74 91.49
CA PRO A 987 -38.73 2.76 92.17
C PRO A 987 -37.91 3.84 92.88
N MET A 988 -36.76 3.49 93.47
CA MET A 988 -35.91 4.45 94.17
C MET A 988 -35.14 5.35 93.20
N GLN A 989 -34.63 4.80 92.10
CA GLN A 989 -33.98 5.57 91.03
C GLN A 989 -34.96 6.58 90.42
N LYS A 990 -36.21 6.15 90.18
CA LYS A 990 -37.30 7.05 89.73
C LYS A 990 -37.57 8.16 90.74
N LYS A 991 -37.67 7.82 92.03
CA LYS A 991 -37.83 8.81 93.12
C LYS A 991 -36.71 9.84 93.12
N ILE A 992 -35.45 9.44 92.97
CA ILE A 992 -34.29 10.35 92.92
C ILE A 992 -34.38 11.28 91.71
N VAL A 993 -34.72 10.76 90.53
CA VAL A 993 -34.89 11.59 89.31
C VAL A 993 -36.07 12.55 89.45
N ASP A 994 -37.21 12.11 90.01
CA ASP A 994 -38.37 12.95 90.24
C ASP A 994 -38.05 14.07 91.25
N LEU A 995 -37.28 13.77 92.30
CA LEU A 995 -36.78 14.76 93.24
C LEU A 995 -35.82 15.75 92.57
N ALA A 996 -34.92 15.28 91.70
CA ALA A 996 -34.03 16.16 90.94
C ALA A 996 -34.79 17.18 90.07
N ARG A 997 -36.00 16.84 89.62
CA ARG A 997 -36.88 17.77 88.89
C ARG A 997 -37.62 18.75 89.79
N GLN A 998 -37.76 18.45 91.08
CA GLN A 998 -38.54 19.23 92.06
C GLN A 998 -37.68 20.13 92.93
N VAL A 999 -36.45 19.71 93.25
CA VAL A 999 -35.53 20.46 94.10
C VAL A 999 -34.99 21.67 93.32
N PRO A 1000 -35.28 22.91 93.77
CA PRO A 1000 -34.82 24.11 93.08
C PRO A 1000 -33.30 24.28 93.22
N SER A 1001 -32.72 25.10 92.35
CA SER A 1001 -31.31 25.48 92.46
C SER A 1001 -31.05 26.20 93.79
N PRO A 1002 -30.08 25.74 94.61
CA PRO A 1002 -29.62 26.47 95.80
C PRO A 1002 -28.77 27.70 95.45
N GLY A 1003 -28.40 27.89 94.18
CA GLY A 1003 -27.59 29.01 93.70
C GLY A 1003 -26.33 28.57 92.95
N PRO A 1004 -25.58 29.52 92.34
CA PRO A 1004 -24.36 29.24 91.59
C PRO A 1004 -23.26 28.65 92.48
N GLY A 1005 -22.54 27.64 91.97
CA GLY A 1005 -21.43 27.00 92.70
C GLY A 1005 -21.84 26.00 93.78
N LEU A 1006 -23.15 25.76 93.95
CA LEU A 1006 -23.71 24.84 94.94
C LEU A 1006 -24.24 23.56 94.26
N CYS A 1007 -23.43 22.96 93.38
CA CYS A 1007 -23.84 21.77 92.62
C CYS A 1007 -23.92 20.51 93.49
N SER A 1008 -22.97 20.31 94.41
CA SER A 1008 -23.01 19.19 95.36
C SER A 1008 -24.10 19.35 96.41
N GLU A 1009 -24.39 20.57 96.86
CA GLU A 1009 -25.49 20.86 97.79
C GLU A 1009 -26.86 20.52 97.18
N TRP A 1010 -27.05 20.79 95.89
CA TRP A 1010 -28.26 20.40 95.17
C TRP A 1010 -28.42 18.87 95.12
N ILE A 1011 -27.33 18.14 94.83
CA ILE A 1011 -27.33 16.67 94.88
C ILE A 1011 -27.62 16.17 96.30
N ALA A 1012 -27.03 16.78 97.33
CA ALA A 1012 -27.27 16.45 98.73
C ALA A 1012 -28.77 16.56 99.08
N ASP A 1013 -29.44 17.68 98.80
CA ASP A 1013 -30.88 17.86 99.09
C ASP A 1013 -31.75 16.81 98.37
N ILE A 1014 -31.41 16.44 97.13
CA ILE A 1014 -32.10 15.35 96.40
C ILE A 1014 -31.98 14.03 97.15
N TYR A 1015 -30.77 13.64 97.55
CA TYR A 1015 -30.52 12.37 98.23
C TYR A 1015 -31.14 12.37 99.64
N GLU A 1016 -31.08 13.48 100.37
CA GLU A 1016 -31.71 13.61 101.70
C GLU A 1016 -33.23 13.42 101.64
N ARG A 1017 -33.90 14.07 100.68
CA ARG A 1017 -35.34 13.88 100.43
C ARG A 1017 -35.67 12.48 99.92
N ALA A 1018 -34.71 11.82 99.26
CA ALA A 1018 -34.87 10.43 98.86
C ALA A 1018 -34.82 9.47 100.07
N GLY A 1019 -34.24 9.90 101.21
CA GLY A 1019 -34.19 9.17 102.48
C GLY A 1019 -32.78 8.89 102.99
N PHE A 1020 -31.75 9.47 102.37
CA PHE A 1020 -30.35 9.35 102.79
C PHE A 1020 -30.02 10.31 103.92
N LYS A 1021 -28.95 10.00 104.67
CA LYS A 1021 -28.47 10.83 105.78
C LYS A 1021 -27.00 11.19 105.58
N ASN A 1022 -26.59 12.33 106.13
CA ASN A 1022 -25.22 12.85 106.13
C ASN A 1022 -24.64 13.16 104.74
N VAL A 1023 -25.49 13.50 103.77
CA VAL A 1023 -25.19 13.62 102.32
C VAL A 1023 -24.37 14.84 101.90
N HIS A 1024 -24.11 15.77 102.81
CA HIS A 1024 -23.40 17.02 102.50
C HIS A 1024 -21.90 16.80 102.37
N THR A 1025 -21.40 16.94 101.14
CA THR A 1025 -19.98 16.83 100.77
C THR A 1025 -19.72 17.67 99.52
N ASP A 1026 -18.48 17.89 99.11
CA ASP A 1026 -18.19 18.61 97.87
C ASP A 1026 -18.04 17.67 96.65
N ALA A 1027 -17.87 18.23 95.44
CA ALA A 1027 -17.75 17.42 94.23
C ALA A 1027 -16.42 16.61 94.16
N CYS A 1028 -15.36 17.04 94.86
CA CYS A 1028 -14.13 16.26 95.03
C CYS A 1028 -14.40 15.03 95.88
N ASP A 1029 -15.10 15.20 97.00
CA ASP A 1029 -15.44 14.10 97.89
C ASP A 1029 -16.36 13.08 97.18
N TYR A 1030 -17.37 13.56 96.44
CA TYR A 1030 -18.19 12.70 95.57
C TYR A 1030 -17.32 11.86 94.63
N TYR A 1031 -16.30 12.46 94.02
CA TYR A 1031 -15.42 11.79 93.09
C TYR A 1031 -14.53 10.73 93.74
N TRP A 1032 -13.91 11.04 94.89
CA TRP A 1032 -12.94 10.15 95.53
C TRP A 1032 -13.61 9.08 96.39
N ASP A 1033 -14.66 9.44 97.12
CA ASP A 1033 -15.24 8.60 98.16
C ASP A 1033 -16.37 7.72 97.64
N TYR A 1034 -17.16 8.22 96.68
CA TYR A 1034 -18.41 7.55 96.25
C TYR A 1034 -18.42 7.12 94.78
N CYS A 1035 -17.78 7.87 93.88
CA CYS A 1035 -17.76 7.54 92.46
C CYS A 1035 -16.65 6.52 92.13
N LYS A 1036 -16.98 5.22 92.10
CA LYS A 1036 -16.02 4.13 91.89
C LYS A 1036 -15.94 3.61 90.45
N TYR A 1037 -16.89 3.97 89.61
CA TYR A 1037 -17.04 3.39 88.28
C TYR A 1037 -16.61 4.37 87.17
N THR A 1038 -16.02 3.80 86.12
CA THR A 1038 -15.71 4.52 84.86
C THR A 1038 -16.17 3.74 83.63
N ASP A 1039 -16.76 2.56 83.81
CA ASP A 1039 -17.36 1.76 82.73
C ASP A 1039 -18.85 2.07 82.62
N TYR A 1040 -19.27 2.47 81.42
CA TYR A 1040 -20.60 2.95 81.13
C TYR A 1040 -21.66 1.88 81.40
N SER A 1041 -21.32 0.59 81.27
CA SER A 1041 -22.19 -0.54 81.62
C SER A 1041 -22.70 -0.47 83.08
N GLN A 1042 -21.89 0.13 83.96
CA GLN A 1042 -22.16 0.30 85.38
C GLN A 1042 -22.91 1.60 85.69
N LEU A 1043 -23.07 2.52 84.73
CA LEU A 1043 -23.80 3.76 84.93
C LEU A 1043 -25.31 3.50 84.99
N LYS A 1044 -25.91 3.76 86.15
CA LYS A 1044 -27.32 3.52 86.44
C LYS A 1044 -28.06 4.83 86.73
N VAL A 1045 -29.35 4.88 86.41
CA VAL A 1045 -30.23 6.04 86.63
C VAL A 1045 -30.21 6.43 88.10
N GLY A 1046 -29.95 7.70 88.40
CA GLY A 1046 -29.82 8.24 89.76
C GLY A 1046 -28.39 8.27 90.28
N MET A 1047 -27.39 7.70 89.60
CA MET A 1047 -25.99 7.84 90.01
C MET A 1047 -25.49 9.28 89.87
N VAL A 1048 -24.61 9.67 90.79
CA VAL A 1048 -23.86 10.92 90.67
C VAL A 1048 -22.71 10.68 89.69
N ILE A 1049 -22.49 11.65 88.79
CA ILE A 1049 -21.28 11.75 87.97
C ILE A 1049 -20.50 12.94 88.49
N ALA A 1050 -19.22 12.75 88.81
CA ALA A 1050 -18.37 13.75 89.42
C ALA A 1050 -17.07 13.96 88.61
N VAL A 1051 -16.55 15.18 88.68
CA VAL A 1051 -15.15 15.51 88.40
C VAL A 1051 -14.61 16.30 89.59
N PRO A 1052 -13.39 16.02 90.08
CA PRO A 1052 -12.83 16.72 91.23
C PRO A 1052 -12.21 18.08 90.85
N SER A 1053 -12.01 18.36 89.56
CA SER A 1053 -11.51 19.65 89.08
C SER A 1053 -11.83 19.84 87.59
N HIS A 1054 -12.08 21.09 87.19
CA HIS A 1054 -12.17 21.51 85.79
C HIS A 1054 -11.72 22.97 85.58
N THR A 1055 -11.43 23.37 84.34
CA THR A 1055 -10.79 24.67 84.05
C THR A 1055 -11.75 25.84 83.80
N HIS A 1056 -13.05 25.58 83.66
CA HIS A 1056 -14.03 26.62 83.27
C HIS A 1056 -14.34 27.69 84.32
N THR A 1057 -14.19 27.40 85.61
CA THR A 1057 -14.44 28.37 86.69
C THR A 1057 -13.44 28.20 87.82
N ARG A 1058 -13.16 29.28 88.57
CA ARG A 1058 -12.24 29.24 89.72
C ARG A 1058 -12.72 28.30 90.84
N MET A 1059 -14.03 28.21 91.07
CA MET A 1059 -14.58 27.27 92.05
C MET A 1059 -14.49 25.83 91.54
N GLY A 1060 -14.76 25.62 90.26
CA GLY A 1060 -14.63 24.31 89.61
C GLY A 1060 -13.20 23.77 89.58
N SER A 1061 -12.17 24.62 89.59
CA SER A 1061 -10.77 24.18 89.68
C SER A 1061 -10.35 23.76 91.10
N ILE A 1062 -11.14 24.08 92.13
CA ILE A 1062 -10.83 23.76 93.53
C ILE A 1062 -11.72 22.62 94.03
N TYR A 1063 -13.02 22.69 93.72
CA TYR A 1063 -14.03 21.80 94.28
C TYR A 1063 -14.66 20.86 93.25
N GLY A 1064 -14.35 21.02 91.96
CA GLY A 1064 -14.92 20.19 90.91
C GLY A 1064 -16.37 20.53 90.54
N HIS A 1065 -17.05 19.59 89.88
CA HIS A 1065 -18.47 19.69 89.52
C HIS A 1065 -19.14 18.33 89.51
N VAL A 1066 -20.45 18.30 89.83
CA VAL A 1066 -21.27 17.08 89.85
C VAL A 1066 -22.56 17.26 89.07
N CYS A 1067 -23.05 16.15 88.51
CA CYS A 1067 -24.40 16.04 87.96
C CYS A 1067 -25.03 14.71 88.35
N LEU A 1068 -26.34 14.61 88.16
CA LEU A 1068 -27.11 13.38 88.33
C LEU A 1068 -27.40 12.75 86.97
N TYR A 1069 -27.11 11.47 86.79
CA TYR A 1069 -27.54 10.74 85.59
C TYR A 1069 -29.03 10.40 85.68
N ILE A 1070 -29.84 10.85 84.73
CA ILE A 1070 -31.31 10.67 84.76
C ILE A 1070 -31.83 9.63 83.76
N GLY A 1071 -30.93 8.93 83.06
CA GLY A 1071 -31.27 7.93 82.05
C GLY A 1071 -31.29 8.48 80.63
N ASN A 1072 -31.34 7.58 79.64
CA ASN A 1072 -31.41 7.92 78.20
C ASN A 1072 -30.27 8.84 77.73
N ASN A 1073 -29.04 8.64 78.24
CA ASN A 1073 -27.90 9.53 78.02
C ASN A 1073 -28.12 10.99 78.45
N GLN A 1074 -29.01 11.25 79.40
CA GLN A 1074 -29.24 12.59 79.93
C GLN A 1074 -28.73 12.71 81.36
N VAL A 1075 -28.22 13.91 81.68
CA VAL A 1075 -27.82 14.30 83.03
C VAL A 1075 -28.54 15.58 83.44
N MET A 1076 -28.70 15.79 84.75
CA MET A 1076 -29.13 17.07 85.31
C MET A 1076 -28.04 17.65 86.20
N ASP A 1077 -27.72 18.93 85.99
CA ASP A 1077 -26.73 19.65 86.79
C ASP A 1077 -27.28 20.99 87.31
N ASN A 1078 -26.66 21.50 88.37
CA ASN A 1078 -26.92 22.84 88.90
C ASN A 1078 -25.73 23.75 88.61
N VAL A 1079 -25.97 24.85 87.87
CA VAL A 1079 -24.98 25.92 87.65
C VAL A 1079 -25.49 27.29 88.11
N GLY A 1080 -26.38 27.31 89.09
CA GLY A 1080 -27.20 28.48 89.46
C GLY A 1080 -28.63 28.37 88.94
N GLN A 1081 -28.87 27.48 87.98
CA GLN A 1081 -30.16 26.99 87.54
C GLN A 1081 -30.03 25.49 87.25
N ILE A 1082 -31.14 24.76 87.32
CA ILE A 1082 -31.17 23.34 86.99
C ILE A 1082 -31.29 23.19 85.47
N ARG A 1083 -30.39 22.42 84.87
CA ARG A 1083 -30.40 22.15 83.44
C ARG A 1083 -30.43 20.65 83.19
N THR A 1084 -31.12 20.23 82.14
CA THR A 1084 -30.99 18.89 81.58
C THR A 1084 -30.11 18.96 80.34
N LEU A 1085 -29.05 18.15 80.32
CA LEU A 1085 -28.05 18.14 79.25
C LEU A 1085 -27.88 16.72 78.72
N ASP A 1086 -27.42 16.61 77.47
CA ASP A 1086 -26.88 15.35 76.99
C ASP A 1086 -25.59 15.03 77.78
N MET A 1087 -25.47 13.77 78.19
CA MET A 1087 -24.37 13.29 79.01
C MET A 1087 -23.03 13.40 78.29
N ALA A 1088 -22.96 13.07 76.99
CA ALA A 1088 -21.71 13.14 76.25
C ALA A 1088 -21.23 14.60 76.17
N TYR A 1089 -22.14 15.55 75.97
CA TYR A 1089 -21.83 16.98 76.04
C TYR A 1089 -21.32 17.39 77.43
N TRP A 1090 -21.99 16.95 78.50
CA TRP A 1090 -21.56 17.26 79.86
C TRP A 1090 -20.16 16.70 80.17
N LEU A 1091 -19.91 15.45 79.80
CA LEU A 1091 -18.63 14.78 80.00
C LEU A 1091 -17.50 15.48 79.23
N ASP A 1092 -17.73 15.82 77.96
CA ASP A 1092 -16.76 16.57 77.15
C ASP A 1092 -16.43 17.93 77.77
N TYR A 1093 -17.48 18.66 78.18
CA TYR A 1093 -17.30 19.97 78.80
C TYR A 1093 -16.52 19.87 80.12
N TYR A 1094 -16.90 19.00 81.06
CA TYR A 1094 -16.32 19.02 82.41
C TYR A 1094 -15.07 18.15 82.60
N SER A 1095 -14.68 17.32 81.63
CA SER A 1095 -13.51 16.41 81.74
C SER A 1095 -12.13 17.06 81.50
N THR A 1096 -12.06 18.40 81.46
CA THR A 1096 -10.84 19.17 81.14
C THR A 1096 -9.60 18.87 82.00
N SER A 1097 -9.78 18.45 83.25
CA SER A 1097 -8.64 18.17 84.16
C SER A 1097 -8.60 16.72 84.64
N TYR A 1098 -9.74 16.04 84.72
CA TYR A 1098 -9.85 14.68 85.23
C TYR A 1098 -10.91 13.89 84.46
N LYS A 1099 -10.67 12.59 84.29
CA LYS A 1099 -11.69 11.67 83.75
C LYS A 1099 -12.87 11.58 84.74
N PRO A 1100 -14.12 11.82 84.31
CA PRO A 1100 -15.30 11.69 85.17
C PRO A 1100 -15.45 10.27 85.72
N LYS A 1101 -15.99 10.15 86.94
CA LYS A 1101 -16.38 8.89 87.57
C LYS A 1101 -17.84 8.95 88.00
N TRP A 1102 -18.47 7.80 88.18
CA TRP A 1102 -19.83 7.71 88.70
C TRP A 1102 -19.97 6.68 89.81
N GLY A 1103 -21.00 6.86 90.63
CA GLY A 1103 -21.31 5.94 91.70
C GLY A 1103 -22.54 6.36 92.50
N TRP A 1104 -22.78 5.59 93.55
CA TRP A 1104 -23.85 5.82 94.50
C TRP A 1104 -23.31 6.49 95.75
N TYR A 1105 -24.06 7.45 96.27
CA TYR A 1105 -23.83 7.94 97.61
C TYR A 1105 -23.98 6.79 98.64
N ASP A 1106 -23.03 6.67 99.58
CA ASP A 1106 -22.92 5.59 100.59
C ASP A 1106 -22.75 4.15 100.04
N ASN A 1107 -22.31 3.99 98.78
CA ASN A 1107 -22.09 2.69 98.12
C ASN A 1107 -23.31 1.74 98.09
N VAL A 1108 -24.52 2.18 98.47
CA VAL A 1108 -25.70 1.31 98.49
C VAL A 1108 -26.17 1.04 97.06
N PRO A 1109 -26.02 -0.19 96.52
CA PRO A 1109 -26.65 -0.54 95.27
C PRO A 1109 -28.13 -0.65 95.56
N PHE A 1110 -28.95 0.17 94.91
CA PHE A 1110 -30.39 0.02 95.00
C PHE A 1110 -30.81 -1.30 94.34
N ALA A 1111 -31.01 -2.33 95.16
CA ALA A 1111 -31.69 -3.56 94.75
C ALA A 1111 -33.13 -3.25 94.30
#